data_AF-A0A6V2EFA3-F1
#
_entry.id   AF-A0A6V2EFA3-F1
#
_cell.length_a   1.000
_cell.length_b   1.000
_cell.length_c   1.000
_cell.angle_alpha   90.00
_cell.angle_beta   90.00
_cell.angle_gamma   90.00
#
_symmetry.space_group_name_H-M   'P 1'
#
loop_
_entity.id
_entity.type
_entity.pdbx_description
1 polymer ?
#
loop_
_entity_poly.entity_id
_entity_poly.type
_entity_poly.pdbx_seq_one_letter_code
_entity_poly.pdbx_strand_id
1 'polypeptide(L)'
;MIPVDDLKTSDWNLNSLYAMHFNSCGEEHDGGQPKYKISAVAVTNTAIDLISSPPSSSPSEYVSDNPLLATHRFYHTNWYPLVKADREPSGNMWYVAENNSWPANAFSHPLSRSATVHIPQGQTVVYSGADSIIYDKIVVEGSLTIQPISSDVSLTAGTILVEEGGELNILTDESSPFTVAVHIDGALDHSIDPEEQMIGIVSLGGNLNIVGNDVGNAMLRLAQTVTSGSQTVELHAESANLQIGNEIILPDTQTGLPVGHWDFPNNVNYVDQTESCVISNIDASLATSVITCESPLQYDHTAGSHAGHVTRSITVKTSPNSDDRGHILHTGVGKFHINNTRIEQFGRTTTDMIDSTVMSPNPDLKFGQDGLTQQMVVSHFGTNQIARYALHAHHSMVEGIFDGNAILYSPRDGCVAHDSRVHITKNVIVGADGTGIFLEDGTETGPVANNYIIGTGGGSRGGDDGRFSIQKGKDMAHGGFGIWCRGELAPVLNNHCEGHFGVAPYAFFVHPNFVSGKIVKDVPGTNVALVGKTISEIASELEGGLKLQSYGGFIGNSAVATFQVGIDLSYFSSHENELVGSIIEGATIRNLALDGRGISTVHSQIFTLENVIIEGTVPDNTITAIWCNNCNQCELQTPYVGDVQFNNVQTLRGGNC
;
A
#
# COMPACT_ATOMS: atom_id res chain seq x y z
N MET A 1 -31.97 -26.36 -0.69
CA MET A 1 -32.09 -26.10 -2.14
C MET A 1 -33.12 -27.07 -2.71
N ILE A 2 -34.09 -26.59 -3.50
CA ILE A 2 -35.06 -27.43 -4.22
C ILE A 2 -34.44 -27.77 -5.60
N PRO A 3 -34.40 -29.03 -6.05
CA PRO A 3 -33.95 -29.38 -7.39
C PRO A 3 -34.79 -28.66 -8.46
N VAL A 4 -34.14 -28.11 -9.49
CA VAL A 4 -34.81 -27.39 -10.60
C VAL A 4 -35.86 -28.27 -11.31
N ASP A 5 -35.63 -29.58 -11.36
CA ASP A 5 -36.56 -30.51 -11.99
C ASP A 5 -37.88 -30.66 -11.23
N ASP A 6 -37.90 -30.36 -9.92
CA ASP A 6 -39.11 -30.38 -9.09
C ASP A 6 -39.95 -29.09 -9.22
N LEU A 7 -39.43 -28.07 -9.93
CA LEU A 7 -40.13 -26.81 -10.23
C LEU A 7 -40.81 -26.80 -11.61
N LYS A 8 -40.63 -27.86 -12.40
CA LYS A 8 -41.28 -28.01 -13.72
C LYS A 8 -42.75 -28.37 -13.53
N THR A 9 -43.64 -27.45 -13.86
CA THR A 9 -45.07 -27.73 -14.02
C THR A 9 -45.45 -27.69 -15.50
N SER A 10 -46.63 -28.20 -15.86
CA SER A 10 -47.13 -28.19 -17.25
C SER A 10 -47.24 -26.79 -17.86
N ASP A 11 -47.26 -25.75 -17.02
CA ASP A 11 -47.59 -24.40 -17.42
C ASP A 11 -46.35 -23.49 -17.50
N TRP A 12 -45.15 -23.96 -17.11
CA TRP A 12 -43.93 -23.15 -16.98
C TRP A 12 -42.72 -23.86 -17.61
N ASN A 13 -42.21 -23.31 -18.72
CA ASN A 13 -40.99 -23.78 -19.37
C ASN A 13 -39.80 -22.87 -18.98
N LEU A 14 -39.21 -23.12 -17.81
CA LEU A 14 -38.09 -22.35 -17.28
C LEU A 14 -36.76 -22.99 -17.72
N ASN A 15 -36.00 -22.31 -18.58
CA ASN A 15 -34.68 -22.78 -19.05
C ASN A 15 -33.51 -22.36 -18.13
N SER A 16 -33.72 -21.39 -17.23
CA SER A 16 -32.74 -20.95 -16.23
C SER A 16 -33.43 -20.13 -15.14
N LEU A 17 -33.11 -20.37 -13.87
CA LEU A 17 -33.65 -19.68 -12.69
C LEU A 17 -32.47 -19.12 -11.89
N TYR A 18 -32.37 -17.79 -11.79
CA TYR A 18 -31.20 -17.13 -11.19
C TYR A 18 -31.37 -16.80 -9.71
N ALA A 19 -32.60 -16.57 -9.21
CA ALA A 19 -32.89 -16.42 -7.78
C ALA A 19 -34.38 -16.66 -7.48
N MET A 20 -34.70 -17.06 -6.24
CA MET A 20 -36.07 -17.10 -5.70
C MET A 20 -36.12 -16.34 -4.37
N HIS A 21 -37.07 -15.41 -4.25
CA HIS A 21 -37.32 -14.65 -3.02
C HIS A 21 -38.65 -15.11 -2.39
N PHE A 22 -38.65 -15.39 -1.09
CA PHE A 22 -39.85 -15.76 -0.34
C PHE A 22 -40.31 -14.57 0.51
N ASN A 23 -41.40 -13.91 0.12
CA ASN A 23 -41.88 -12.68 0.78
C ASN A 23 -42.47 -12.90 2.18
N SER A 24 -43.00 -14.09 2.48
CA SER A 24 -43.47 -14.45 3.83
C SER A 24 -43.75 -15.95 3.95
N CYS A 25 -43.69 -16.47 5.18
CA CYS A 25 -44.27 -17.76 5.52
C CYS A 25 -45.79 -17.56 5.72
N GLY A 26 -46.63 -18.36 5.07
CA GLY A 26 -48.07 -18.37 5.36
C GLY A 26 -48.36 -18.96 6.74
N GLU A 27 -49.51 -18.60 7.34
CA GLU A 27 -49.86 -18.91 8.73
C GLU A 27 -50.12 -20.41 9.05
N GLU A 28 -50.04 -21.32 8.07
CA GLU A 28 -50.30 -22.75 8.30
C GLU A 28 -49.01 -23.55 8.44
N HIS A 29 -48.53 -23.68 9.68
CA HIS A 29 -47.58 -24.71 10.06
C HIS A 29 -48.33 -25.93 10.61
N ASP A 30 -48.66 -26.89 9.75
CA ASP A 30 -49.09 -28.22 10.20
C ASP A 30 -47.87 -29.15 10.29
N GLY A 31 -47.73 -29.82 11.43
CA GLY A 31 -46.48 -30.33 11.99
C GLY A 31 -45.83 -31.54 11.31
N GLY A 32 -45.55 -31.47 10.01
CA GLY A 32 -44.83 -32.57 9.32
C GLY A 32 -43.96 -32.17 8.13
N GLN A 33 -44.28 -31.11 7.40
CA GLN A 33 -43.49 -30.58 6.28
C GLN A 33 -43.95 -29.13 6.03
N PRO A 34 -43.07 -28.12 6.00
CA PRO A 34 -43.49 -26.77 5.63
C PRO A 34 -43.97 -26.74 4.18
N LYS A 35 -45.24 -26.35 3.95
CA LYS A 35 -45.77 -26.09 2.61
C LYS A 35 -45.59 -24.61 2.31
N TYR A 36 -44.68 -24.28 1.40
CA TYR A 36 -44.51 -22.92 0.90
C TYR A 36 -45.54 -22.64 -0.20
N LYS A 37 -46.28 -21.53 -0.07
CA LYS A 37 -47.16 -21.03 -1.14
C LYS A 37 -46.46 -19.87 -1.83
N ILE A 38 -45.98 -20.10 -3.05
CA ILE A 38 -45.40 -19.03 -3.88
C ILE A 38 -46.56 -18.19 -4.41
N SER A 39 -46.75 -17.00 -3.84
CA SER A 39 -47.86 -16.10 -4.20
C SER A 39 -47.56 -15.22 -5.41
N ALA A 40 -46.28 -15.01 -5.74
CA ALA A 40 -45.84 -14.33 -6.95
C ALA A 40 -44.39 -14.75 -7.30
N VAL A 41 -44.07 -14.78 -8.58
CA VAL A 41 -42.69 -14.89 -9.10
C VAL A 41 -42.45 -13.66 -9.98
N ALA A 42 -41.45 -12.85 -9.64
CA ALA A 42 -40.99 -11.77 -10.49
C ALA A 42 -39.73 -12.24 -11.22
N VAL A 43 -39.73 -12.14 -12.55
CA VAL A 43 -38.55 -12.38 -13.38
C VAL A 43 -38.03 -11.02 -13.81
N THR A 44 -36.84 -10.65 -13.37
CA THR A 44 -36.17 -9.40 -13.77
C THR A 44 -34.99 -9.75 -14.68
N ASN A 45 -34.75 -8.92 -15.69
CA ASN A 45 -33.54 -9.03 -16.54
C ASN A 45 -32.34 -8.28 -15.92
N THR A 46 -32.54 -7.67 -14.76
CA THR A 46 -31.51 -7.05 -13.93
C THR A 46 -31.25 -7.94 -12.71
N ALA A 47 -29.98 -8.12 -12.36
CA ALA A 47 -29.58 -8.81 -11.13
C ALA A 47 -30.28 -8.12 -9.95
N ILE A 48 -31.07 -8.88 -9.19
CA ILE A 48 -31.55 -8.43 -7.89
C ILE A 48 -30.38 -8.64 -6.94
N ASP A 49 -29.87 -7.56 -6.35
CA ASP A 49 -28.95 -7.67 -5.23
C ASP A 49 -29.64 -8.42 -4.10
N LEU A 50 -29.23 -9.67 -3.90
CA LEU A 50 -29.37 -10.33 -2.62
C LEU A 50 -28.41 -9.62 -1.67
N ILE A 51 -28.84 -8.49 -1.13
CA ILE A 51 -28.29 -7.98 0.11
C ILE A 51 -28.68 -9.04 1.15
N SER A 52 -27.83 -10.05 1.34
CA SER A 52 -27.74 -10.67 2.65
C SER A 52 -27.50 -9.51 3.58
N SER A 53 -28.43 -9.26 4.50
CA SER A 53 -28.10 -8.56 5.73
C SER A 53 -26.74 -9.11 6.17
N PRO A 54 -25.73 -8.28 6.45
CA PRO A 54 -24.42 -8.79 6.81
C PRO A 54 -24.66 -9.85 7.89
N PRO A 55 -24.15 -11.09 7.72
CA PRO A 55 -24.21 -12.04 8.81
C PRO A 55 -23.69 -11.30 10.04
N SER A 56 -24.35 -11.49 11.18
CA SER A 56 -23.88 -10.97 12.48
C SER A 56 -22.36 -11.01 12.49
N SER A 57 -21.73 -9.89 12.84
CA SER A 57 -20.31 -9.51 12.70
C SER A 57 -19.23 -10.51 13.14
N SER A 58 -19.57 -11.75 13.45
CA SER A 58 -18.64 -12.83 13.72
C SER A 58 -18.20 -13.48 12.41
N PRO A 59 -16.90 -13.43 12.05
CA PRO A 59 -16.37 -14.19 10.93
C PRO A 59 -16.72 -15.68 11.10
N SER A 60 -17.17 -16.34 10.03
CA SER A 60 -17.38 -17.78 10.07
C SER A 60 -16.02 -18.48 10.21
N GLU A 61 -15.77 -19.11 11.37
CA GLU A 61 -14.59 -19.96 11.57
C GLU A 61 -14.69 -21.18 10.66
N TYR A 62 -13.69 -21.40 9.79
CA TYR A 62 -13.60 -22.62 8.99
C TYR A 62 -12.65 -23.60 9.69
N VAL A 63 -13.22 -24.67 10.25
CA VAL A 63 -12.46 -25.74 10.88
C VAL A 63 -12.25 -26.86 9.87
N SER A 64 -10.99 -27.19 9.60
CA SER A 64 -10.61 -28.45 8.97
C SER A 64 -10.52 -29.53 10.05
N ASP A 65 -11.14 -30.69 9.79
CA ASP A 65 -11.01 -31.89 10.64
C ASP A 65 -9.62 -32.54 10.54
N ASN A 66 -8.81 -32.16 9.54
CA ASN A 66 -7.42 -32.57 9.46
C ASN A 66 -6.55 -31.62 10.30
N PRO A 67 -5.93 -32.08 11.41
CA PRO A 67 -5.06 -31.26 12.25
C PRO A 67 -3.76 -30.81 11.54
N LEU A 68 -3.48 -31.35 10.35
CA LEU A 68 -2.36 -30.93 9.50
C LEU A 68 -2.73 -29.85 8.48
N LEU A 69 -4.02 -29.49 8.36
CA LEU A 69 -4.44 -28.37 7.52
C LEU A 69 -4.81 -27.23 8.46
N ALA A 70 -4.11 -26.10 8.32
CA ALA A 70 -4.44 -24.94 9.13
C ALA A 70 -5.92 -24.58 9.00
N THR A 71 -6.51 -24.30 10.15
CA THR A 71 -7.85 -23.73 10.20
C THR A 71 -7.73 -22.27 9.92
N HIS A 72 -8.49 -21.80 8.95
CA HIS A 72 -8.44 -20.43 8.51
C HIS A 72 -9.77 -19.74 8.81
N ARG A 73 -9.72 -18.45 9.04
CA ARG A 73 -10.89 -17.57 8.95
C ARG A 73 -10.88 -16.92 7.58
N PHE A 74 -12.03 -16.93 6.93
CA PHE A 74 -12.21 -16.16 5.70
C PHE A 74 -12.54 -14.72 6.10
N TYR A 75 -11.66 -13.79 5.78
CA TYR A 75 -11.88 -12.36 6.03
C TYR A 75 -11.79 -11.63 4.70
N HIS A 76 -12.92 -11.08 4.24
CA HIS A 76 -13.12 -10.53 2.89
C HIS A 76 -12.83 -11.50 1.75
N THR A 77 -11.57 -11.61 1.33
CA THR A 77 -11.11 -12.35 0.15
C THR A 77 -9.96 -13.30 0.45
N ASN A 78 -9.35 -13.19 1.63
CA ASN A 78 -8.18 -13.97 2.02
C ASN A 78 -8.48 -14.88 3.21
N TRP A 79 -7.64 -15.90 3.34
CA TRP A 79 -7.67 -16.89 4.38
C TRP A 79 -6.57 -16.59 5.38
N TYR A 80 -6.96 -16.32 6.62
CA TYR A 80 -6.02 -16.04 7.70
C TYR A 80 -5.92 -17.22 8.65
N PRO A 81 -4.71 -17.65 9.04
CA PRO A 81 -4.56 -18.73 10.02
C PRO A 81 -5.22 -18.39 11.35
N LEU A 82 -5.99 -19.33 11.90
CA LEU A 82 -6.49 -19.26 13.28
C LEU A 82 -5.40 -19.79 14.22
N VAL A 83 -4.92 -18.94 15.11
CA VAL A 83 -3.85 -19.28 16.05
C VAL A 83 -4.48 -19.81 17.35
N LYS A 84 -4.33 -21.11 17.63
CA LYS A 84 -4.87 -21.78 18.83
C LYS A 84 -3.82 -22.68 19.47
N ALA A 85 -3.81 -22.73 20.81
CA ALA A 85 -2.81 -23.48 21.58
C ALA A 85 -2.73 -24.98 21.24
N ASP A 86 -3.87 -25.60 20.91
CA ASP A 86 -3.97 -27.02 20.56
C ASP A 86 -3.56 -27.33 19.10
N ARG A 87 -3.22 -26.30 18.31
CA ARG A 87 -2.84 -26.38 16.90
C ARG A 87 -1.43 -25.92 16.60
N GLU A 88 -0.72 -25.42 17.62
CA GLU A 88 0.68 -25.04 17.45
C GLU A 88 1.57 -26.26 17.18
N PRO A 89 2.67 -26.10 16.41
CA PRO A 89 3.61 -27.19 16.14
C PRO A 89 4.14 -27.82 17.42
N SER A 90 4.37 -29.13 17.39
CA SER A 90 4.93 -29.87 18.54
C SER A 90 6.25 -29.24 18.99
N GLY A 91 6.30 -28.81 20.26
CA GLY A 91 7.48 -28.16 20.85
C GLY A 91 7.38 -26.64 20.91
N ASN A 92 6.38 -26.02 20.24
CA ASN A 92 6.06 -24.63 20.48
C ASN A 92 5.39 -24.49 21.86
N MET A 93 5.81 -23.48 22.63
CA MET A 93 5.30 -23.24 23.97
C MET A 93 4.29 -22.10 23.96
N TRP A 94 3.10 -22.36 24.50
CA TRP A 94 2.04 -21.37 24.60
C TRP A 94 2.03 -20.72 25.98
N TYR A 95 2.21 -19.40 26.02
CA TYR A 95 2.20 -18.61 27.25
C TYR A 95 1.03 -17.64 27.23
N VAL A 96 0.19 -17.71 28.27
CA VAL A 96 -0.88 -16.74 28.46
C VAL A 96 -0.35 -15.62 29.34
N ALA A 97 -0.34 -14.40 28.80
CA ALA A 97 -0.01 -13.21 29.57
C ALA A 97 -1.21 -12.77 30.42
N GLU A 98 -0.92 -12.33 31.64
CA GLU A 98 -1.91 -11.80 32.59
C GLU A 98 -1.77 -10.28 32.69
N ASN A 99 -2.80 -9.62 33.24
CA ASN A 99 -2.79 -8.18 33.48
C ASN A 99 -1.47 -7.67 34.08
N ASN A 100 -0.81 -6.74 33.36
CA ASN A 100 0.47 -6.13 33.71
C ASN A 100 1.63 -7.11 33.91
N SER A 101 1.58 -8.29 33.30
CA SER A 101 2.60 -9.32 33.45
C SER A 101 3.01 -9.90 32.09
N TRP A 102 4.27 -9.70 31.72
CA TRP A 102 4.87 -10.35 30.55
C TRP A 102 5.52 -11.68 30.98
N PRO A 103 5.40 -12.79 30.21
CA PRO A 103 5.88 -14.10 30.62
C PRO A 103 7.42 -14.30 30.63
N ALA A 104 8.23 -13.23 30.68
CA ALA A 104 9.70 -13.24 30.56
C ALA A 104 10.41 -14.27 31.47
N ASN A 105 9.91 -14.52 32.67
CA ASN A 105 10.57 -15.41 33.64
C ASN A 105 10.37 -16.91 33.34
N ALA A 106 9.52 -17.26 32.37
CA ALA A 106 9.28 -18.66 32.01
C ALA A 106 10.34 -19.24 31.06
N PHE A 107 11.20 -18.39 30.48
CA PHE A 107 12.17 -18.78 29.47
C PHE A 107 13.53 -19.09 30.13
N SER A 108 13.79 -20.35 30.45
CA SER A 108 15.08 -20.79 31.04
C SER A 108 16.20 -20.98 30.01
N HIS A 109 15.90 -20.89 28.71
CA HIS A 109 16.85 -21.02 27.60
C HIS A 109 16.42 -20.12 26.43
N PRO A 110 17.36 -19.64 25.58
CA PRO A 110 17.00 -18.92 24.35
C PRO A 110 16.27 -19.88 23.43
N LEU A 111 14.95 -19.75 23.40
CA LEU A 111 14.06 -20.50 22.54
C LEU A 111 13.95 -19.67 21.26
N SER A 112 14.80 -19.94 20.28
CA SER A 112 14.65 -19.29 18.99
C SER A 112 13.36 -19.80 18.34
N ARG A 113 12.34 -18.93 18.24
CA ARG A 113 11.11 -19.15 17.46
C ARG A 113 10.26 -20.35 17.91
N SER A 114 10.18 -20.61 19.21
CA SER A 114 9.34 -21.72 19.74
C SER A 114 8.49 -21.30 20.95
N ALA A 115 8.11 -20.02 20.99
CA ALA A 115 7.24 -19.48 22.01
C ALA A 115 6.17 -18.58 21.40
N THR A 116 4.91 -18.88 21.68
CA THR A 116 3.76 -18.01 21.39
C THR A 116 3.30 -17.34 22.69
N VAL A 117 3.20 -16.00 22.68
CA VAL A 117 2.57 -15.23 23.76
C VAL A 117 1.15 -14.88 23.33
N HIS A 118 0.17 -15.28 24.13
CA HIS A 118 -1.24 -14.95 23.95
C HIS A 118 -1.68 -13.97 25.02
N ILE A 119 -2.32 -12.88 24.61
CA ILE A 119 -2.92 -11.87 25.47
C ILE A 119 -4.43 -11.98 25.28
N PRO A 120 -5.15 -12.71 26.15
CA PRO A 120 -6.58 -12.93 26.00
C PRO A 120 -7.40 -11.66 26.13
N GLN A 121 -8.63 -11.69 25.62
CA GLN A 121 -9.60 -10.63 25.81
C GLN A 121 -9.74 -10.24 27.29
N GLY A 122 -9.77 -8.93 27.56
CA GLY A 122 -9.89 -8.36 28.90
C GLY A 122 -8.58 -8.34 29.70
N GLN A 123 -7.47 -8.84 29.14
CA GLN A 123 -6.14 -8.60 29.69
C GLN A 123 -5.50 -7.34 29.07
N THR A 124 -4.73 -6.61 29.87
CA THR A 124 -3.93 -5.46 29.45
C THR A 124 -2.50 -5.66 29.90
N VAL A 125 -1.57 -5.64 28.95
CA VAL A 125 -0.16 -5.93 29.17
C VAL A 125 0.68 -4.77 28.69
N VAL A 126 1.65 -4.35 29.50
CA VAL A 126 2.64 -3.34 29.12
C VAL A 126 4.00 -4.03 28.99
N TYR A 127 4.56 -4.02 27.79
CA TYR A 127 5.93 -4.46 27.54
C TYR A 127 6.86 -3.24 27.48
N SER A 128 7.88 -3.27 28.34
CA SER A 128 8.91 -2.22 28.44
C SER A 128 10.31 -2.81 28.59
N GLY A 129 10.48 -4.06 28.14
CA GLY A 129 11.71 -4.83 28.24
C GLY A 129 12.60 -4.76 27.00
N ALA A 130 13.79 -5.33 27.12
CA ALA A 130 14.70 -5.58 26.02
C ALA A 130 15.37 -6.95 26.25
N ASP A 131 14.61 -8.02 26.06
CA ASP A 131 15.16 -9.37 26.14
C ASP A 131 15.64 -9.87 24.76
N SER A 132 16.35 -10.99 24.77
CA SER A 132 16.91 -11.62 23.56
C SER A 132 16.03 -12.76 23.03
N ILE A 133 14.79 -12.85 23.50
CA ILE A 133 13.88 -13.90 23.09
C ILE A 133 13.32 -13.54 21.71
N ILE A 134 13.30 -14.54 20.83
CA ILE A 134 12.66 -14.46 19.52
C ILE A 134 11.35 -15.23 19.64
N TYR A 135 10.25 -14.51 19.84
CA TYR A 135 8.92 -15.11 19.89
C TYR A 135 8.54 -15.64 18.50
N ASP A 136 7.88 -16.79 18.43
CA ASP A 136 7.26 -17.24 17.17
C ASP A 136 6.09 -16.28 16.84
N LYS A 137 5.14 -16.17 17.77
CA LYS A 137 3.95 -15.33 17.63
C LYS A 137 3.64 -14.55 18.90
N ILE A 138 3.04 -13.39 18.74
CA ILE A 138 2.36 -12.63 19.79
C ILE A 138 0.92 -12.42 19.32
N VAL A 139 -0.04 -13.06 19.98
CA VAL A 139 -1.47 -13.00 19.65
C VAL A 139 -2.16 -12.07 20.64
N VAL A 140 -2.79 -11.01 20.12
CA VAL A 140 -3.39 -9.93 20.91
C VAL A 140 -4.90 -9.92 20.71
N GLU A 141 -5.65 -10.49 21.65
CA GLU A 141 -7.12 -10.38 21.75
C GLU A 141 -7.53 -9.38 22.86
N GLY A 142 -6.63 -9.13 23.82
CA GLY A 142 -6.73 -8.08 24.83
C GLY A 142 -6.03 -6.81 24.37
N SER A 143 -5.24 -6.19 25.25
CA SER A 143 -4.47 -4.98 24.94
C SER A 143 -2.99 -5.18 25.24
N LEU A 144 -2.13 -4.86 24.27
CA LEU A 144 -0.68 -4.84 24.39
C LEU A 144 -0.18 -3.43 24.14
N THR A 145 0.53 -2.85 25.11
CA THR A 145 1.25 -1.60 24.94
C THR A 145 2.76 -1.86 25.02
N ILE A 146 3.47 -1.58 23.94
CA ILE A 146 4.94 -1.58 23.86
C ILE A 146 5.41 -0.14 24.01
N GLN A 147 6.06 0.19 25.13
CA GLN A 147 6.50 1.57 25.38
C GLN A 147 7.69 1.61 26.35
N PRO A 148 8.60 2.60 26.21
CA PRO A 148 9.69 2.77 27.16
C PRO A 148 9.18 3.33 28.49
N ILE A 149 9.80 2.88 29.58
CA ILE A 149 9.57 3.44 30.93
C ILE A 149 10.84 4.12 31.45
N SER A 150 11.99 3.45 31.32
CA SER A 150 13.27 3.95 31.85
C SER A 150 14.50 3.52 31.04
N SER A 151 14.27 2.87 29.90
CA SER A 151 15.29 2.36 28.97
C SER A 151 14.66 2.19 27.60
N ASP A 152 15.51 2.03 26.58
CA ASP A 152 15.07 1.57 25.27
C ASP A 152 14.36 0.22 25.39
N VAL A 153 13.40 -0.02 24.48
CA VAL A 153 12.60 -1.24 24.40
C VAL A 153 12.95 -1.97 23.13
N SER A 154 13.15 -3.28 23.23
CA SER A 154 13.36 -4.15 22.06
C SER A 154 12.50 -5.40 22.20
N LEU A 155 11.77 -5.72 21.13
CA LEU A 155 10.92 -6.91 21.04
C LEU A 155 11.18 -7.60 19.71
N THR A 156 11.42 -8.90 19.72
CA THR A 156 11.59 -9.69 18.49
C THR A 156 10.50 -10.76 18.40
N ALA A 157 9.75 -10.78 17.31
CA ALA A 157 8.71 -11.78 17.06
C ALA A 157 8.65 -12.16 15.57
N GLY A 158 8.27 -13.39 15.25
CA GLY A 158 7.94 -13.77 13.87
C GLY A 158 6.67 -13.05 13.41
N THR A 159 5.59 -13.16 14.19
CA THR A 159 4.32 -12.46 13.91
C THR A 159 3.76 -11.78 15.15
N ILE A 160 3.28 -10.54 15.00
CA ILE A 160 2.38 -9.91 15.97
C ILE A 160 0.99 -9.84 15.33
N LEU A 161 0.09 -10.71 15.80
CA LEU A 161 -1.27 -10.83 15.31
C LEU A 161 -2.23 -10.10 16.25
N VAL A 162 -2.93 -9.09 15.74
CA VAL A 162 -3.94 -8.33 16.47
C VAL A 162 -5.31 -8.79 16.00
N GLU A 163 -6.01 -9.51 16.87
CA GLU A 163 -7.31 -10.09 16.57
C GLU A 163 -8.43 -9.07 16.72
N GLU A 164 -9.63 -9.40 16.23
CA GLU A 164 -10.82 -8.56 16.40
C GLU A 164 -11.10 -8.32 17.89
N GLY A 165 -11.26 -7.04 18.27
CA GLY A 165 -11.40 -6.62 19.67
C GLY A 165 -10.08 -6.45 20.43
N GLY A 166 -8.96 -6.92 19.86
CA GLY A 166 -7.62 -6.69 20.37
C GLY A 166 -7.11 -5.27 20.10
N GLU A 167 -6.09 -4.85 20.85
CA GLU A 167 -5.45 -3.55 20.70
C GLU A 167 -3.93 -3.67 20.85
N LEU A 168 -3.18 -3.27 19.82
CA LEU A 168 -1.75 -3.10 19.86
C LEU A 168 -1.40 -1.61 19.81
N ASN A 169 -0.78 -1.14 20.89
CA ASN A 169 -0.20 0.19 21.00
C ASN A 169 1.33 0.09 21.02
N ILE A 170 2.01 0.81 20.13
CA ILE A 170 3.47 0.96 20.17
C ILE A 170 3.75 2.44 20.24
N LEU A 171 4.25 2.90 21.39
CA LEU A 171 4.22 4.31 21.75
C LEU A 171 5.59 4.78 22.23
N THR A 172 5.94 6.01 21.87
CA THR A 172 6.96 6.80 22.57
C THR A 172 6.38 8.12 23.05
N ASP A 173 7.04 8.71 24.03
CA ASP A 173 6.71 10.04 24.56
C ASP A 173 7.73 11.05 24.01
N GLU A 174 7.28 12.22 23.56
CA GLU A 174 8.15 13.30 23.08
C GLU A 174 9.19 13.75 24.13
N SER A 175 8.87 13.59 25.41
CA SER A 175 9.78 13.89 26.52
C SER A 175 10.75 12.75 26.86
N SER A 176 10.53 11.55 26.33
CA SER A 176 11.36 10.38 26.58
C SER A 176 12.58 10.37 25.66
N PRO A 177 13.80 10.20 26.20
CA PRO A 177 15.00 9.98 25.38
C PRO A 177 15.10 8.55 24.84
N PHE A 178 14.20 7.66 25.25
CA PHE A 178 14.22 6.23 24.93
C PHE A 178 13.38 5.89 23.71
N THR A 179 13.80 4.86 23.00
CA THR A 179 13.24 4.39 21.74
C THR A 179 12.57 3.02 21.87
N VAL A 180 11.80 2.65 20.86
CA VAL A 180 11.21 1.31 20.71
C VAL A 180 11.69 0.69 19.39
N ALA A 181 12.22 -0.53 19.47
CA ALA A 181 12.56 -1.34 18.31
C ALA A 181 11.75 -2.65 18.30
N VAL A 182 10.95 -2.85 17.26
CA VAL A 182 10.27 -4.12 16.98
C VAL A 182 10.95 -4.79 15.79
N HIS A 183 11.43 -6.00 16.02
CA HIS A 183 12.12 -6.81 15.03
C HIS A 183 11.22 -7.96 14.58
N ILE A 184 11.00 -8.07 13.28
CA ILE A 184 10.33 -9.22 12.68
C ILE A 184 11.37 -10.27 12.29
N ASP A 185 11.31 -11.43 12.93
CA ASP A 185 12.28 -12.52 12.74
C ASP A 185 11.55 -13.87 12.70
N GLY A 186 11.34 -14.37 11.50
CA GLY A 186 10.60 -15.61 11.29
C GLY A 186 10.80 -16.20 9.90
N ALA A 187 10.12 -17.32 9.68
CA ALA A 187 10.10 -18.03 8.41
C ALA A 187 8.66 -18.37 8.05
N LEU A 188 8.32 -18.29 6.77
CA LEU A 188 7.02 -18.69 6.28
C LEU A 188 6.83 -20.19 6.44
N ASP A 189 5.66 -20.57 6.95
CA ASP A 189 5.24 -21.97 7.04
C ASP A 189 4.01 -22.19 6.18
N HIS A 190 4.25 -22.57 4.93
CA HIS A 190 3.19 -22.78 3.94
C HIS A 190 2.22 -23.91 4.31
N SER A 191 2.56 -24.76 5.28
CA SER A 191 1.64 -25.80 5.75
C SER A 191 0.51 -25.23 6.62
N ILE A 192 0.79 -24.15 7.35
CA ILE A 192 -0.18 -23.48 8.23
C ILE A 192 -0.65 -22.11 7.71
N ASP A 193 0.11 -21.50 6.81
CA ASP A 193 -0.14 -20.19 6.23
C ASP A 193 0.17 -20.21 4.72
N PRO A 194 -0.62 -20.96 3.93
CA PRO A 194 -0.40 -21.10 2.49
C PRO A 194 -0.52 -19.77 1.73
N GLU A 195 -1.29 -18.80 2.22
CA GLU A 195 -1.39 -17.46 1.62
C GLU A 195 -0.34 -16.49 2.16
N GLU A 196 0.62 -16.96 2.96
CA GLU A 196 1.72 -16.16 3.50
C GLU A 196 1.21 -14.84 4.12
N GLN A 197 0.16 -14.90 4.93
CA GLN A 197 -0.40 -13.73 5.62
C GLN A 197 0.32 -13.44 6.95
N MET A 198 1.08 -14.39 7.48
CA MET A 198 1.88 -14.27 8.70
C MET A 198 3.28 -13.71 8.37
N ILE A 199 4.11 -13.60 9.41
CA ILE A 199 5.42 -12.96 9.42
C ILE A 199 5.30 -11.45 9.17
N GLY A 200 5.19 -10.69 10.26
CA GLY A 200 4.87 -9.27 10.22
C GLY A 200 4.03 -8.79 11.40
N ILE A 201 3.45 -7.59 11.26
CA ILE A 201 2.39 -7.07 12.13
C ILE A 201 1.08 -7.15 11.36
N VAL A 202 0.18 -8.02 11.80
CA VAL A 202 -1.05 -8.33 11.08
C VAL A 202 -2.23 -8.00 11.99
N SER A 203 -3.11 -7.10 11.55
CA SER A 203 -4.35 -6.77 12.26
C SER A 203 -5.57 -7.24 11.50
N LEU A 204 -6.36 -8.11 12.12
CA LEU A 204 -7.56 -8.74 11.56
C LEU A 204 -8.82 -8.19 12.26
N GLY A 205 -9.13 -6.93 12.01
CA GLY A 205 -10.20 -6.20 12.68
C GLY A 205 -9.84 -5.69 14.07
N GLY A 206 -8.58 -5.83 14.49
CA GLY A 206 -8.04 -5.30 15.74
C GLY A 206 -7.54 -3.86 15.62
N ASN A 207 -7.40 -3.17 16.75
CA ASN A 207 -6.87 -1.81 16.79
C ASN A 207 -5.34 -1.83 16.74
N LEU A 208 -4.76 -1.24 15.70
CA LEU A 208 -3.33 -1.03 15.54
C LEU A 208 -3.00 0.46 15.60
N ASN A 209 -2.22 0.85 16.60
CA ASN A 209 -1.84 2.24 16.84
C ASN A 209 -0.34 2.33 17.18
N ILE A 210 0.46 2.76 16.20
CA ILE A 210 1.90 2.98 16.33
C ILE A 210 2.14 4.48 16.24
N VAL A 211 2.64 5.10 17.31
CA VAL A 211 2.78 6.56 17.39
C VAL A 211 4.15 6.92 17.98
N GLY A 212 5.06 7.32 17.09
CA GLY A 212 6.36 7.87 17.43
C GLY A 212 6.31 9.39 17.69
N ASN A 213 7.45 9.92 18.13
CA ASN A 213 7.62 11.36 18.38
C ASN A 213 7.59 12.14 17.07
N ASP A 214 7.04 13.36 17.09
CA ASP A 214 7.08 14.25 15.92
C ASP A 214 8.52 14.55 15.52
N VAL A 215 8.80 14.47 14.23
CA VAL A 215 10.11 14.78 13.63
C VAL A 215 10.17 16.17 13.01
N GLY A 216 9.06 16.91 13.01
CA GLY A 216 8.97 18.21 12.35
C GLY A 216 9.07 18.06 10.83
N ASN A 217 10.03 18.77 10.22
CA ASN A 217 10.21 18.70 8.77
C ASN A 217 11.02 17.46 8.37
N ALA A 218 10.39 16.54 7.65
CA ALA A 218 11.04 15.32 7.17
C ALA A 218 11.73 15.49 5.79
N MET A 219 11.44 16.56 5.06
CA MET A 219 12.00 16.86 3.74
C MET A 219 12.90 18.10 3.83
N LEU A 220 14.21 17.87 3.93
CA LEU A 220 15.21 18.89 4.25
C LEU A 220 15.87 19.42 2.99
N ARG A 221 15.66 20.68 2.64
CA ARG A 221 16.24 21.25 1.41
C ARG A 221 17.72 21.61 1.57
N LEU A 222 18.54 21.17 0.61
CA LEU A 222 19.95 21.54 0.50
C LEU A 222 20.09 23.01 0.09
N ALA A 223 20.87 23.78 0.84
CA ALA A 223 21.17 25.19 0.55
C ALA A 223 22.29 25.37 -0.48
N GLN A 224 23.16 24.36 -0.65
CA GLN A 224 24.25 24.37 -1.62
C GLN A 224 24.52 22.96 -2.17
N THR A 225 25.28 22.90 -3.26
CA THR A 225 25.77 21.63 -3.80
C THR A 225 26.75 21.01 -2.82
N VAL A 226 26.52 19.75 -2.49
CA VAL A 226 27.43 18.93 -1.70
C VAL A 226 28.34 18.20 -2.68
N THR A 227 29.65 18.25 -2.45
CA THR A 227 30.63 17.59 -3.32
C THR A 227 31.11 16.30 -2.70
N SER A 228 31.43 15.32 -3.54
CA SER A 228 32.06 14.07 -3.15
C SER A 228 33.31 14.33 -2.31
N GLY A 229 33.45 13.59 -1.21
CA GLY A 229 34.48 13.77 -0.19
C GLY A 229 34.15 14.85 0.86
N SER A 230 33.07 15.62 0.70
CA SER A 230 32.58 16.52 1.74
C SER A 230 32.05 15.73 2.94
N GLN A 231 32.29 16.24 4.15
CA GLN A 231 31.60 15.77 5.35
C GLN A 231 30.49 16.71 5.78
N THR A 232 30.35 17.87 5.14
CA THR A 232 29.38 18.88 5.56
C THR A 232 28.26 19.02 4.54
N VAL A 233 27.05 19.14 5.05
CA VAL A 233 25.83 19.42 4.28
C VAL A 233 25.21 20.68 4.86
N GLU A 234 24.93 21.68 4.01
CA GLU A 234 24.23 22.89 4.44
C GLU A 234 22.77 22.80 4.03
N LEU A 235 21.89 22.97 5.01
CA LEU A 235 20.44 22.89 4.89
C LEU A 235 19.83 24.28 5.10
N HIS A 236 18.68 24.54 4.48
CA HIS A 236 17.87 25.72 4.80
C HIS A 236 17.34 25.65 6.25
N ALA A 237 17.07 26.82 6.88
CA ALA A 237 16.66 26.98 8.30
C ALA A 237 15.45 26.16 8.79
N GLU A 238 14.78 25.41 7.92
CA GLU A 238 13.62 24.57 8.24
C GLU A 238 14.00 23.27 8.99
N SER A 239 15.27 23.08 9.35
CA SER A 239 15.80 21.88 10.01
C SER A 239 15.55 21.80 11.52
N ALA A 240 14.46 22.41 12.01
CA ALA A 240 14.09 22.30 13.42
C ALA A 240 13.91 20.81 13.78
N ASN A 241 14.46 20.39 14.91
CA ASN A 241 14.44 19.02 15.46
C ASN A 241 15.51 18.03 14.97
N LEU A 242 16.47 18.44 14.13
CA LEU A 242 17.65 17.60 13.90
C LEU A 242 18.50 17.47 15.17
N GLN A 243 18.96 16.26 15.44
CA GLN A 243 19.83 15.92 16.56
C GLN A 243 21.07 15.16 16.08
N ILE A 244 22.15 15.25 16.86
CA ILE A 244 23.32 14.38 16.67
C ILE A 244 22.86 12.92 16.79
N GLY A 245 23.32 12.07 15.88
CA GLY A 245 22.92 10.67 15.74
C GLY A 245 21.71 10.45 14.84
N ASN A 246 21.01 11.51 14.40
CA ASN A 246 19.97 11.36 13.37
C ASN A 246 20.60 11.02 12.02
N GLU A 247 19.82 10.34 11.19
CA GLU A 247 20.16 9.92 9.84
C GLU A 247 19.31 10.68 8.84
N ILE A 248 19.98 11.22 7.82
CA ILE A 248 19.33 11.73 6.61
C ILE A 248 19.79 10.91 5.40
N ILE A 249 18.92 10.78 4.41
CA ILE A 249 19.24 10.15 3.13
C ILE A 249 19.32 11.24 2.06
N LEU A 250 20.43 11.30 1.33
CA LEU A 250 20.60 12.16 0.17
C LEU A 250 20.27 11.34 -1.10
N PRO A 251 19.41 11.86 -1.99
CA PRO A 251 19.02 11.17 -3.20
C PRO A 251 20.14 11.21 -4.25
N ASP A 252 20.08 10.27 -5.18
CA ASP A 252 20.81 10.36 -6.45
C ASP A 252 20.39 11.63 -7.23
N THR A 253 21.36 12.46 -7.62
CA THR A 253 21.10 13.68 -8.41
C THR A 253 21.73 13.66 -9.80
N GLN A 254 22.13 12.49 -10.29
CA GLN A 254 22.59 12.33 -11.67
C GLN A 254 21.51 12.80 -12.66
N THR A 255 21.94 13.38 -13.78
CA THR A 255 21.05 13.88 -14.84
C THR A 255 21.52 13.42 -16.22
N GLY A 256 20.60 13.38 -17.18
CA GLY A 256 20.94 13.09 -18.58
C GLY A 256 21.43 11.66 -18.84
N LEU A 257 21.08 10.70 -17.98
CA LEU A 257 21.36 9.29 -18.26
C LEU A 257 20.38 8.77 -19.31
N PRO A 258 20.81 7.89 -20.23
CA PRO A 258 19.88 7.16 -21.07
C PRO A 258 19.13 6.15 -20.20
N VAL A 259 17.82 6.32 -20.05
CA VAL A 259 16.97 5.38 -19.30
C VAL A 259 15.99 4.75 -20.27
N GLY A 260 16.32 3.53 -20.71
CA GLY A 260 15.41 2.76 -21.53
C GLY A 260 14.17 2.38 -20.72
N HIS A 261 12.99 2.55 -21.32
CA HIS A 261 11.73 2.03 -20.80
C HIS A 261 11.91 0.54 -20.49
N TRP A 262 11.74 0.13 -19.23
CA TRP A 262 11.83 -1.29 -18.79
C TRP A 262 13.22 -1.92 -18.78
N ASP A 263 14.28 -1.15 -19.04
CA ASP A 263 15.64 -1.70 -19.03
C ASP A 263 16.23 -1.79 -17.61
N PHE A 264 15.47 -1.49 -16.56
CA PHE A 264 15.90 -1.62 -15.17
C PHE A 264 15.77 -3.04 -14.61
N PRO A 265 16.74 -3.50 -13.79
CA PRO A 265 17.96 -2.83 -13.34
C PRO A 265 19.16 -2.97 -14.31
N ASN A 266 18.96 -3.47 -15.53
CA ASN A 266 20.04 -3.80 -16.48
C ASN A 266 20.63 -2.58 -17.20
N ASN A 267 20.32 -1.36 -16.76
CA ASN A 267 20.99 -0.17 -17.26
C ASN A 267 22.45 -0.22 -16.80
N VAL A 268 23.31 -0.82 -17.61
CA VAL A 268 24.74 -1.03 -17.33
C VAL A 268 25.50 0.27 -17.05
N ASN A 269 24.90 1.42 -17.35
CA ASN A 269 25.49 2.74 -17.12
C ASN A 269 24.91 3.45 -15.89
N TYR A 270 23.88 2.89 -15.24
CA TYR A 270 23.32 3.46 -14.01
C TYR A 270 23.98 2.83 -12.78
N VAL A 271 24.39 3.68 -11.85
CA VAL A 271 24.85 3.30 -10.52
C VAL A 271 24.15 4.24 -9.56
N ASP A 272 23.32 3.69 -8.68
CA ASP A 272 22.62 4.47 -7.66
C ASP A 272 23.62 5.22 -6.78
N GLN A 273 23.42 6.54 -6.68
CA GLN A 273 24.21 7.46 -5.86
C GLN A 273 23.48 7.93 -4.59
N THR A 274 22.36 7.29 -4.26
CA THR A 274 21.68 7.51 -2.98
C THR A 274 22.59 7.10 -1.82
N GLU A 275 22.77 7.97 -0.84
CA GLU A 275 23.63 7.68 0.31
C GLU A 275 23.12 8.27 1.63
N SER A 276 23.53 7.66 2.74
CA SER A 276 23.12 8.02 4.10
C SER A 276 24.16 8.89 4.79
N CYS A 277 23.71 9.92 5.50
CA CYS A 277 24.52 10.74 6.40
C CYS A 277 23.99 10.63 7.83
N VAL A 278 24.77 10.01 8.71
CA VAL A 278 24.55 10.06 10.17
C VAL A 278 25.20 11.33 10.71
N ILE A 279 24.43 12.15 11.41
CA ILE A 279 24.84 13.47 11.87
C ILE A 279 25.74 13.34 13.10
N SER A 280 26.99 13.78 12.98
CA SER A 280 27.97 13.84 14.07
C SER A 280 28.04 15.21 14.77
N ASN A 281 27.69 16.28 14.05
CA ASN A 281 27.70 17.65 14.57
C ASN A 281 26.67 18.53 13.84
N ILE A 282 26.14 19.54 14.53
CA ILE A 282 25.20 20.53 13.98
C ILE A 282 25.70 21.93 14.38
N ASP A 283 25.95 22.78 13.37
CA ASP A 283 26.18 24.21 13.52
C ASP A 283 24.98 24.97 12.93
N ALA A 284 24.05 25.37 13.79
CA ALA A 284 22.79 25.98 13.38
C ALA A 284 22.86 27.52 13.49
N SER A 285 22.49 28.21 12.41
CA SER A 285 22.24 29.65 12.39
C SER A 285 20.76 29.93 12.15
N LEU A 286 20.35 31.21 12.19
CA LEU A 286 18.97 31.61 11.91
C LEU A 286 18.53 31.36 10.46
N ALA A 287 19.48 31.23 9.51
CA ALA A 287 19.18 31.15 8.08
C ALA A 287 19.51 29.79 7.45
N THR A 288 20.53 29.10 7.97
CA THR A 288 20.97 27.79 7.51
C THR A 288 21.50 26.96 8.67
N SER A 289 21.45 25.64 8.50
CA SER A 289 22.07 24.67 9.41
C SER A 289 23.15 23.90 8.66
N VAL A 290 24.37 23.93 9.15
CA VAL A 290 25.46 23.10 8.62
C VAL A 290 25.58 21.87 9.50
N ILE A 291 25.28 20.70 8.93
CA ILE A 291 25.48 19.41 9.60
C ILE A 291 26.79 18.79 9.14
N THR A 292 27.41 17.99 10.01
CA THR A 292 28.60 17.18 9.68
C THR A 292 28.24 15.71 9.73
N CYS A 293 28.43 14.98 8.64
CA CYS A 293 28.26 13.53 8.56
C CYS A 293 29.41 12.81 9.29
N GLU A 294 29.15 11.66 9.90
CA GLU A 294 30.17 10.82 10.54
C GLU A 294 31.26 10.34 9.57
N SER A 295 30.92 10.23 8.28
CA SER A 295 31.82 9.85 7.19
C SER A 295 31.70 10.83 6.02
N PRO A 296 32.77 11.03 5.23
CA PRO A 296 32.68 11.76 3.97
C PRO A 296 31.66 11.11 3.03
N LEU A 297 30.87 11.95 2.37
CA LEU A 297 29.96 11.54 1.31
C LEU A 297 30.73 11.07 0.09
N GLN A 298 30.20 10.07 -0.61
CA GLN A 298 30.85 9.46 -1.77
C GLN A 298 30.51 10.17 -3.08
N TYR A 299 29.37 10.85 -3.14
CA TYR A 299 28.82 11.40 -4.36
C TYR A 299 28.55 12.90 -4.27
N ASP A 300 28.30 13.51 -5.43
CA ASP A 300 27.86 14.89 -5.52
C ASP A 300 26.32 14.94 -5.37
N HIS A 301 25.81 15.91 -4.61
CA HIS A 301 24.38 16.18 -4.51
C HIS A 301 24.09 17.64 -4.84
N THR A 302 23.19 17.88 -5.79
CA THR A 302 22.98 19.20 -6.38
C THR A 302 22.24 20.17 -5.44
N ALA A 303 22.65 21.44 -5.42
CA ALA A 303 21.93 22.49 -4.68
C ALA A 303 20.43 22.52 -5.01
N GLY A 304 19.60 22.65 -3.98
CA GLY A 304 18.16 22.70 -4.14
C GLY A 304 17.47 21.34 -4.23
N SER A 305 18.20 20.22 -4.25
CA SER A 305 17.64 18.91 -3.90
C SER A 305 17.24 18.84 -2.43
N HIS A 306 16.55 17.78 -2.06
CA HIS A 306 16.18 17.53 -0.67
C HIS A 306 16.96 16.35 -0.10
N ALA A 307 16.95 16.23 1.21
CA ALA A 307 17.40 15.06 1.95
C ALA A 307 16.26 14.59 2.86
N GLY A 308 16.07 13.28 2.96
CA GLY A 308 15.00 12.69 3.74
C GLY A 308 15.46 12.45 5.17
N HIS A 309 14.82 13.05 6.16
CA HIS A 309 15.07 12.75 7.56
C HIS A 309 14.35 11.45 7.95
N VAL A 310 15.11 10.38 8.22
CA VAL A 310 14.57 9.01 8.37
C VAL A 310 14.67 8.45 9.80
N THR A 311 15.27 9.18 10.74
CA THR A 311 15.28 8.76 12.16
C THR A 311 13.90 8.92 12.79
N ARG A 312 13.45 7.89 13.51
CA ARG A 312 12.21 7.88 14.27
C ARG A 312 12.44 7.22 15.63
N SER A 313 11.65 7.61 16.63
CA SER A 313 11.73 7.02 17.98
C SER A 313 11.19 5.60 18.04
N ILE A 314 10.38 5.19 17.06
CA ILE A 314 9.92 3.82 16.86
C ILE A 314 10.50 3.28 15.55
N THR A 315 11.15 2.14 15.62
CA THR A 315 11.60 1.36 14.46
C THR A 315 10.92 0.01 14.44
N VAL A 316 10.35 -0.35 13.29
CA VAL A 316 9.83 -1.68 12.98
C VAL A 316 10.62 -2.19 11.78
N LYS A 317 11.35 -3.31 11.94
CA LYS A 317 12.21 -3.80 10.86
C LYS A 317 12.30 -5.32 10.79
N THR A 318 12.52 -5.84 9.60
CA THR A 318 12.87 -7.25 9.44
C THR A 318 14.28 -7.45 9.96
N SER A 319 14.47 -8.45 10.82
CA SER A 319 15.80 -8.84 11.30
C SER A 319 16.70 -9.26 10.14
N PRO A 320 17.99 -8.89 10.13
CA PRO A 320 18.93 -9.34 9.10
C PRO A 320 19.09 -10.86 9.00
N ASN A 321 18.74 -11.59 10.06
CA ASN A 321 18.78 -13.05 10.12
C ASN A 321 17.40 -13.69 9.91
N SER A 322 16.36 -12.91 9.62
CA SER A 322 15.04 -13.44 9.29
C SER A 322 15.13 -14.21 7.98
N ASP A 323 14.45 -15.35 7.89
CA ASP A 323 14.42 -16.11 6.64
C ASP A 323 13.51 -15.40 5.62
N ASP A 324 12.43 -14.80 6.12
CA ASP A 324 11.45 -14.06 5.32
C ASP A 324 11.24 -12.64 5.83
N ARG A 325 10.81 -11.76 4.93
CA ARG A 325 10.58 -10.33 5.23
C ARG A 325 9.21 -10.13 5.85
N GLY A 326 9.17 -9.33 6.90
CA GLY A 326 7.92 -8.91 7.53
C GLY A 326 7.06 -8.04 6.59
N HIS A 327 5.78 -7.93 6.90
CA HIS A 327 4.89 -6.93 6.31
C HIS A 327 4.01 -6.32 7.39
N ILE A 328 3.39 -5.15 7.13
CA ILE A 328 2.35 -4.60 8.01
C ILE A 328 1.03 -4.65 7.24
N LEU A 329 0.07 -5.41 7.74
CA LEU A 329 -1.23 -5.62 7.12
C LEU A 329 -2.34 -5.27 8.09
N HIS A 330 -3.29 -4.47 7.62
CA HIS A 330 -4.55 -4.26 8.32
C HIS A 330 -5.72 -4.58 7.41
N THR A 331 -6.68 -5.33 7.93
CA THR A 331 -7.98 -5.54 7.30
C THR A 331 -9.10 -5.41 8.33
N GLY A 332 -10.29 -5.00 7.90
CA GLY A 332 -11.47 -4.97 8.76
C GLY A 332 -11.77 -3.63 9.45
N VAL A 333 -12.42 -3.70 10.61
CA VAL A 333 -13.06 -2.57 11.31
C VAL A 333 -12.23 -1.93 12.43
N GLY A 334 -11.05 -2.47 12.72
CA GLY A 334 -10.20 -1.96 13.79
C GLY A 334 -9.48 -0.67 13.40
N LYS A 335 -9.07 0.15 14.36
CA LYS A 335 -8.30 1.37 14.10
C LYS A 335 -6.97 1.03 13.42
N PHE A 336 -6.52 1.84 12.45
CA PHE A 336 -5.22 1.63 11.80
C PHE A 336 -4.41 2.93 11.65
N HIS A 337 -3.62 3.25 12.68
CA HIS A 337 -2.83 4.49 12.74
C HIS A 337 -1.35 4.14 12.89
N ILE A 338 -0.53 4.61 11.97
CA ILE A 338 0.92 4.48 12.01
C ILE A 338 1.52 5.85 11.72
N ASN A 339 2.09 6.44 12.77
CA ASN A 339 2.62 7.80 12.75
C ASN A 339 4.08 7.82 13.18
N ASN A 340 4.90 8.62 12.50
CA ASN A 340 6.29 8.88 12.85
C ASN A 340 7.09 7.61 13.16
N THR A 341 6.91 6.57 12.35
CA THR A 341 7.54 5.26 12.53
C THR A 341 8.52 4.98 11.40
N ARG A 342 9.69 4.42 11.73
CA ARG A 342 10.63 3.91 10.74
C ARG A 342 10.30 2.46 10.45
N ILE A 343 9.96 2.14 9.20
CA ILE A 343 9.65 0.80 8.71
C ILE A 343 10.74 0.39 7.73
N GLU A 344 11.47 -0.68 8.01
CA GLU A 344 12.61 -1.08 7.19
C GLU A 344 12.56 -2.54 6.77
N GLN A 345 12.97 -2.77 5.53
CA GLN A 345 13.17 -4.11 5.01
C GLN A 345 11.89 -4.98 5.05
N PHE A 346 10.73 -4.35 4.88
CA PHE A 346 9.43 -5.02 4.85
C PHE A 346 8.88 -5.15 3.41
N GLY A 347 7.87 -6.00 3.24
CA GLY A 347 7.20 -6.28 1.98
C GLY A 347 7.65 -7.61 1.35
N ARG A 348 7.37 -7.79 0.05
CA ARG A 348 7.79 -8.95 -0.74
C ARG A 348 9.31 -9.10 -0.75
N THR A 349 9.77 -10.26 -1.19
CA THR A 349 11.19 -10.56 -1.40
C THR A 349 11.71 -10.08 -2.76
N THR A 350 10.84 -9.88 -3.76
CA THR A 350 11.22 -9.48 -5.12
C THR A 350 10.17 -8.59 -5.81
N THR A 351 10.57 -7.89 -6.88
CA THR A 351 9.66 -7.22 -7.83
C THR A 351 9.09 -8.15 -8.90
N ASP A 352 9.42 -9.44 -8.89
CA ASP A 352 9.01 -10.38 -9.94
C ASP A 352 7.48 -10.51 -10.02
N MET A 353 7.03 -11.18 -11.08
CA MET A 353 5.60 -11.36 -11.32
C MET A 353 4.93 -11.98 -10.09
N ILE A 354 3.70 -11.54 -9.80
CA ILE A 354 2.88 -12.18 -8.77
C ILE A 354 2.74 -13.65 -9.08
N ASP A 355 3.11 -14.45 -8.09
CA ASP A 355 2.89 -15.88 -8.06
C ASP A 355 2.28 -16.20 -6.70
N SER A 356 0.96 -16.03 -6.62
CA SER A 356 0.20 -16.26 -5.40
C SER A 356 -0.24 -17.72 -5.30
N THR A 357 -0.37 -18.21 -4.07
CA THR A 357 -0.98 -19.49 -3.77
C THR A 357 -2.39 -19.59 -4.36
N VAL A 358 -2.69 -20.72 -5.00
CA VAL A 358 -4.01 -21.00 -5.58
C VAL A 358 -4.71 -22.06 -4.75
N MET A 359 -5.79 -21.63 -4.10
CA MET A 359 -6.67 -22.50 -3.32
C MET A 359 -8.05 -22.60 -3.95
N SER A 360 -8.64 -23.78 -3.85
CA SER A 360 -10.02 -24.03 -4.31
C SER A 360 -10.77 -24.89 -3.30
N PRO A 361 -12.10 -24.78 -3.20
CA PRO A 361 -12.89 -25.68 -2.35
C PRO A 361 -12.64 -27.15 -2.71
N ASN A 362 -12.53 -28.01 -1.70
CA ASN A 362 -12.33 -29.44 -1.89
C ASN A 362 -13.60 -30.06 -2.51
N PRO A 363 -13.55 -30.60 -3.75
CA PRO A 363 -14.73 -31.13 -4.41
C PRO A 363 -15.27 -32.42 -3.75
N ASP A 364 -14.41 -33.17 -3.05
CA ASP A 364 -14.75 -34.46 -2.42
C ASP A 364 -15.40 -34.29 -1.04
N LEU A 365 -15.24 -33.12 -0.44
CA LEU A 365 -15.82 -32.78 0.85
C LEU A 365 -16.94 -31.77 0.63
N LYS A 366 -18.18 -32.30 0.62
CA LYS A 366 -19.36 -31.45 0.72
C LYS A 366 -19.31 -30.73 2.06
N PHE A 367 -19.81 -29.50 2.09
CA PHE A 367 -20.03 -28.71 3.31
C PHE A 367 -20.38 -29.63 4.48
N GLY A 368 -19.67 -29.47 5.60
CA GLY A 368 -19.94 -30.21 6.82
C GLY A 368 -21.42 -30.14 7.22
N GLN A 369 -21.86 -30.99 8.15
CA GLN A 369 -23.24 -30.98 8.66
C GLN A 369 -23.68 -29.63 9.25
N ASP A 370 -22.72 -28.74 9.54
CA ASP A 370 -22.94 -27.36 10.00
C ASP A 370 -23.17 -26.34 8.87
N GLY A 371 -22.97 -26.72 7.60
CA GLY A 371 -23.19 -25.88 6.43
C GLY A 371 -22.18 -24.73 6.28
N LEU A 372 -21.13 -24.68 7.10
CA LEU A 372 -20.25 -23.51 7.23
C LEU A 372 -18.77 -23.81 6.99
N THR A 373 -18.38 -25.07 6.82
CA THR A 373 -16.99 -25.47 6.61
C THR A 373 -16.74 -25.91 5.15
N GLN A 374 -16.08 -25.06 4.36
CA GLN A 374 -15.40 -25.47 3.13
C GLN A 374 -13.94 -25.78 3.47
N GLN A 375 -13.52 -27.02 3.28
CA GLN A 375 -12.10 -27.35 3.28
C GLN A 375 -11.50 -26.90 1.95
N MET A 376 -10.40 -26.15 1.99
CA MET A 376 -9.69 -25.72 0.79
C MET A 376 -8.61 -26.74 0.42
N VAL A 377 -8.38 -26.90 -0.88
CA VAL A 377 -7.25 -27.64 -1.45
C VAL A 377 -6.29 -26.62 -2.03
N VAL A 378 -5.05 -26.63 -1.55
CA VAL A 378 -3.95 -25.88 -2.16
C VAL A 378 -3.50 -26.64 -3.41
N SER A 379 -3.71 -26.05 -4.57
CA SER A 379 -3.31 -26.61 -5.86
C SER A 379 -1.95 -26.09 -6.34
N HIS A 380 -1.52 -24.96 -5.79
CA HIS A 380 -0.26 -24.30 -6.08
C HIS A 380 0.18 -23.47 -4.87
N PHE A 381 1.44 -23.57 -4.48
CA PHE A 381 2.06 -22.69 -3.50
C PHE A 381 2.78 -21.58 -4.25
N GLY A 382 2.40 -20.34 -3.99
CA GLY A 382 3.06 -19.18 -4.54
C GLY A 382 4.51 -19.09 -4.10
N THR A 383 5.35 -18.45 -4.91
CA THR A 383 6.71 -18.06 -4.50
C THR A 383 6.86 -16.54 -4.37
N ASN A 384 5.80 -15.78 -4.65
CA ASN A 384 5.85 -14.32 -4.64
C ASN A 384 4.45 -13.73 -4.41
N GLN A 385 3.94 -13.95 -3.21
CA GLN A 385 2.56 -13.70 -2.81
C GLN A 385 2.15 -12.21 -2.87
N ILE A 386 0.92 -11.97 -3.34
CA ILE A 386 0.26 -10.66 -3.30
C ILE A 386 -0.04 -10.20 -1.86
N ALA A 387 -0.28 -8.92 -1.65
CA ALA A 387 -0.69 -8.33 -0.36
C ALA A 387 0.39 -8.29 0.75
N ARG A 388 1.61 -8.77 0.48
CA ARG A 388 2.77 -8.60 1.36
C ARG A 388 3.51 -7.28 1.07
N TYR A 389 3.02 -6.14 1.56
CA TYR A 389 3.66 -4.84 1.34
C TYR A 389 4.25 -4.25 2.62
N ALA A 390 5.12 -3.24 2.51
CA ALA A 390 5.76 -2.71 3.71
C ALA A 390 4.74 -2.11 4.69
N LEU A 391 3.75 -1.40 4.16
CA LEU A 391 2.61 -0.87 4.90
C LEU A 391 1.33 -1.00 4.06
N HIS A 392 0.35 -1.79 4.51
CA HIS A 392 -0.80 -2.18 3.69
C HIS A 392 -2.14 -2.02 4.42
N ALA A 393 -2.99 -1.12 3.91
CA ALA A 393 -4.42 -1.09 4.24
C ALA A 393 -5.19 -1.93 3.21
N HIS A 394 -5.60 -3.13 3.62
CA HIS A 394 -6.22 -4.12 2.73
C HIS A 394 -7.70 -4.29 3.04
N HIS A 395 -8.55 -3.72 2.19
CA HIS A 395 -10.00 -3.66 2.39
C HIS A 395 -10.39 -3.11 3.77
N SER A 396 -9.64 -2.10 4.27
CA SER A 396 -9.91 -1.45 5.55
C SER A 396 -11.30 -0.81 5.54
N MET A 397 -12.12 -1.15 6.52
CA MET A 397 -13.45 -0.58 6.72
C MET A 397 -13.42 0.65 7.65
N VAL A 398 -12.24 1.06 8.07
CA VAL A 398 -12.00 2.33 8.76
C VAL A 398 -11.04 3.21 7.97
N GLU A 399 -11.02 4.49 8.33
CA GLU A 399 -10.00 5.43 7.89
C GLU A 399 -8.63 5.01 8.47
N GLY A 400 -7.67 4.74 7.59
CA GLY A 400 -6.28 4.51 7.94
C GLY A 400 -5.47 5.82 7.94
N ILE A 401 -4.49 5.94 8.85
CA ILE A 401 -3.62 7.12 8.94
C ILE A 401 -2.16 6.66 8.86
N PHE A 402 -1.46 7.05 7.79
CA PHE A 402 -0.02 6.88 7.59
C PHE A 402 0.63 8.28 7.54
N ASP A 403 1.01 8.84 8.69
CA ASP A 403 1.56 10.21 8.76
C ASP A 403 3.02 10.24 9.24
N GLY A 404 3.91 10.93 8.52
CA GLY A 404 5.26 11.22 9.01
C GLY A 404 6.21 10.02 9.08
N ASN A 405 5.87 8.87 8.50
CA ASN A 405 6.68 7.65 8.58
C ASN A 405 7.93 7.73 7.69
N ALA A 406 8.92 6.89 7.99
CA ALA A 406 10.07 6.64 7.11
C ALA A 406 10.02 5.18 6.64
N ILE A 407 9.75 4.92 5.36
CA ILE A 407 9.66 3.57 4.80
C ILE A 407 10.87 3.32 3.91
N LEU A 408 11.70 2.34 4.27
CA LEU A 408 13.00 2.12 3.65
C LEU A 408 13.11 0.72 3.02
N TYR A 409 13.49 0.72 1.75
CA TYR A 409 13.95 -0.45 0.98
C TYR A 409 12.89 -1.55 0.87
N SER A 410 11.74 -1.24 0.26
CA SER A 410 10.74 -2.25 -0.09
C SER A 410 11.06 -2.83 -1.49
N PRO A 411 11.29 -4.14 -1.67
CA PRO A 411 11.50 -4.80 -2.95
C PRO A 411 10.25 -4.82 -3.82
N ARG A 412 9.14 -4.26 -3.34
CA ARG A 412 7.97 -4.00 -4.16
C ARG A 412 7.40 -2.65 -3.76
N ASP A 413 6.27 -2.63 -3.06
CA ASP A 413 5.56 -1.38 -2.79
C ASP A 413 5.80 -0.92 -1.35
N GLY A 414 5.97 0.39 -1.16
CA GLY A 414 6.20 1.01 0.14
C GLY A 414 4.89 1.09 0.95
N CYS A 415 4.01 2.01 0.55
CA CYS A 415 2.70 2.20 1.15
C CYS A 415 1.61 1.79 0.17
N VAL A 416 0.70 0.90 0.59
CA VAL A 416 -0.38 0.39 -0.26
C VAL A 416 -1.73 0.63 0.40
N ALA A 417 -2.63 1.24 -0.34
CA ALA A 417 -4.05 1.25 -0.03
C ALA A 417 -4.77 0.43 -1.10
N HIS A 418 -5.53 -0.56 -0.65
CA HIS A 418 -6.32 -1.43 -1.50
C HIS A 418 -7.77 -1.36 -1.02
N ASP A 419 -8.62 -0.73 -1.82
CA ASP A 419 -10.06 -0.61 -1.58
C ASP A 419 -10.37 -0.15 -0.15
N SER A 420 -9.68 0.94 0.21
CA SER A 420 -9.58 1.50 1.56
C SER A 420 -9.58 3.03 1.49
N ARG A 421 -9.95 3.67 2.60
CA ARG A 421 -9.74 5.12 2.78
C ARG A 421 -8.51 5.35 3.65
N VAL A 422 -7.49 6.04 3.14
CA VAL A 422 -6.22 6.24 3.86
C VAL A 422 -5.70 7.66 3.68
N HIS A 423 -5.24 8.26 4.78
CA HIS A 423 -4.45 9.49 4.76
C HIS A 423 -2.97 9.09 4.69
N ILE A 424 -2.34 9.29 3.53
CA ILE A 424 -0.92 9.00 3.33
C ILE A 424 -0.18 10.33 3.25
N THR A 425 0.32 10.81 4.38
CA THR A 425 0.83 12.17 4.49
C THR A 425 2.22 12.28 5.10
N LYS A 426 3.04 13.21 4.60
CA LYS A 426 4.36 13.56 5.19
C LYS A 426 5.33 12.39 5.35
N ASN A 427 5.14 11.29 4.63
CA ASN A 427 6.02 10.14 4.72
C ASN A 427 7.29 10.39 3.89
N VAL A 428 8.43 9.86 4.35
CA VAL A 428 9.66 9.73 3.58
C VAL A 428 9.77 8.28 3.13
N ILE A 429 9.78 8.03 1.82
CA ILE A 429 9.86 6.68 1.26
C ILE A 429 11.14 6.58 0.44
N VAL A 430 11.99 5.62 0.74
CA VAL A 430 13.31 5.47 0.10
C VAL A 430 13.44 4.08 -0.50
N GLY A 431 13.77 4.02 -1.78
CA GLY A 431 14.16 2.80 -2.47
C GLY A 431 13.08 1.72 -2.45
N ALA A 432 11.84 2.09 -2.76
CA ALA A 432 10.83 1.11 -3.13
C ALA A 432 11.11 0.66 -4.58
N ASP A 433 11.48 -0.61 -4.77
CA ASP A 433 11.82 -1.14 -6.09
C ASP A 433 10.58 -1.18 -7.00
N GLY A 434 9.38 -1.41 -6.46
CA GLY A 434 8.12 -1.42 -7.21
C GLY A 434 7.52 -0.03 -7.30
N THR A 435 6.79 0.39 -6.28
CA THR A 435 6.20 1.73 -6.18
C THR A 435 6.32 2.30 -4.77
N GLY A 436 6.65 3.58 -4.61
CA GLY A 436 6.64 4.24 -3.31
C GLY A 436 5.25 4.21 -2.65
N ILE A 437 4.23 4.75 -3.31
CA ILE A 437 2.83 4.74 -2.88
C ILE A 437 1.93 4.14 -3.97
N PHE A 438 1.20 3.07 -3.64
CA PHE A 438 0.35 2.33 -4.56
C PHE A 438 -1.12 2.38 -4.13
N LEU A 439 -1.97 3.00 -4.95
CA LEU A 439 -3.44 2.95 -4.79
C LEU A 439 -3.98 1.89 -5.75
N GLU A 440 -4.24 0.71 -5.20
CA GLU A 440 -4.30 -0.52 -5.99
C GLU A 440 -5.60 -0.65 -6.78
N ASP A 441 -6.77 -0.42 -6.20
CA ASP A 441 -8.05 -0.93 -6.73
C ASP A 441 -8.88 0.13 -7.49
N GLY A 442 -8.52 1.40 -7.33
CA GLY A 442 -9.14 2.56 -7.96
C GLY A 442 -10.32 3.14 -7.18
N THR A 443 -10.74 2.48 -6.11
CA THR A 443 -11.76 2.95 -5.16
C THR A 443 -11.15 3.65 -3.94
N GLU A 444 -9.83 3.74 -3.86
CA GLU A 444 -9.15 4.37 -2.72
C GLU A 444 -9.52 5.84 -2.60
N THR A 445 -9.77 6.29 -1.37
CA THR A 445 -10.00 7.70 -1.07
C THR A 445 -9.10 8.17 0.07
N GLY A 446 -9.10 9.48 0.32
CA GLY A 446 -8.24 10.10 1.33
C GLY A 446 -7.02 10.77 0.69
N PRO A 447 -6.42 11.76 1.38
CA PRO A 447 -5.35 12.54 0.80
C PRO A 447 -4.03 11.76 0.75
N VAL A 448 -3.37 11.82 -0.41
CA VAL A 448 -1.96 11.44 -0.58
C VAL A 448 -1.16 12.72 -0.70
N ALA A 449 -0.62 13.23 0.42
CA ALA A 449 -0.13 14.60 0.47
C ALA A 449 1.19 14.84 1.21
N ASN A 450 2.03 15.72 0.63
CA ASN A 450 3.29 16.18 1.23
C ASN A 450 4.28 15.03 1.52
N ASN A 451 4.22 13.92 0.78
CA ASN A 451 5.20 12.84 0.92
C ASN A 451 6.48 13.19 0.14
N TYR A 452 7.62 12.73 0.64
CA TYR A 452 8.90 12.80 -0.05
C TYR A 452 9.36 11.39 -0.42
N ILE A 453 9.56 11.14 -1.71
CA ILE A 453 9.86 9.81 -2.24
C ILE A 453 11.19 9.86 -2.97
N ILE A 454 12.15 9.07 -2.50
CA ILE A 454 13.48 8.91 -3.09
C ILE A 454 13.52 7.58 -3.84
N GLY A 455 13.58 7.64 -5.17
CA GLY A 455 13.79 6.48 -6.02
C GLY A 455 15.27 6.11 -6.10
N THR A 456 15.59 4.81 -6.06
CA THR A 456 16.96 4.27 -6.14
C THR A 456 17.18 3.47 -7.43
N GLY A 457 16.31 3.68 -8.42
CA GLY A 457 16.10 2.71 -9.49
C GLY A 457 15.31 1.51 -8.98
N GLY A 458 14.58 0.88 -9.88
CA GLY A 458 13.65 -0.17 -9.52
C GLY A 458 12.84 -0.63 -10.71
N GLY A 459 12.04 -1.65 -10.45
CA GLY A 459 11.05 -2.17 -11.37
C GLY A 459 11.42 -3.54 -11.90
N SER A 460 10.44 -4.16 -12.54
CA SER A 460 10.55 -5.51 -13.03
C SER A 460 10.74 -5.53 -14.55
N ARG A 461 11.53 -6.51 -15.02
CA ARG A 461 12.16 -6.62 -16.36
C ARG A 461 11.22 -6.81 -17.56
N GLY A 462 9.96 -6.42 -17.48
CA GLY A 462 9.00 -6.60 -18.56
C GLY A 462 7.83 -5.67 -18.38
N GLY A 463 7.52 -4.90 -19.42
CA GLY A 463 6.56 -3.81 -19.34
C GLY A 463 5.25 -4.19 -18.70
N ASP A 464 4.73 -3.27 -17.89
CA ASP A 464 3.44 -3.39 -17.18
C ASP A 464 2.39 -3.96 -18.15
N ASP A 465 2.34 -3.50 -19.40
CA ASP A 465 1.43 -3.99 -20.46
C ASP A 465 1.46 -5.51 -20.70
N GLY A 466 2.65 -6.12 -20.69
CA GLY A 466 2.81 -7.55 -20.91
C GLY A 466 2.24 -8.37 -19.74
N ARG A 467 2.53 -7.94 -18.51
CA ARG A 467 1.99 -8.57 -17.30
C ARG A 467 0.50 -8.30 -17.14
N PHE A 468 0.07 -7.11 -17.51
CA PHE A 468 -1.30 -6.65 -17.43
C PHE A 468 -2.26 -7.55 -18.22
N SER A 469 -1.88 -7.93 -19.45
CA SER A 469 -2.68 -8.83 -20.29
C SER A 469 -2.76 -10.26 -19.74
N ILE A 470 -1.67 -10.78 -19.17
CA ILE A 470 -1.57 -12.15 -18.66
C ILE A 470 -2.26 -12.29 -17.30
N GLN A 471 -2.04 -11.32 -16.41
CA GLN A 471 -2.54 -11.32 -15.03
C GLN A 471 -3.89 -10.63 -14.88
N LYS A 472 -4.50 -10.18 -15.98
CA LYS A 472 -5.79 -9.47 -15.99
C LYS A 472 -5.79 -8.32 -14.97
N GLY A 473 -4.75 -7.49 -15.02
CA GLY A 473 -4.62 -6.32 -14.14
C GLY A 473 -4.47 -6.64 -12.65
N LYS A 474 -4.01 -7.84 -12.26
CA LYS A 474 -3.71 -8.14 -10.85
C LYS A 474 -2.29 -7.77 -10.41
N ASP A 475 -1.36 -7.68 -11.35
CA ASP A 475 0.06 -7.41 -11.08
C ASP A 475 0.48 -6.16 -11.84
N MET A 476 0.51 -5.02 -11.13
CA MET A 476 0.67 -3.67 -11.68
C MET A 476 1.64 -2.85 -10.83
N ALA A 477 1.96 -1.63 -11.29
CA ALA A 477 2.77 -0.66 -10.56
C ALA A 477 4.17 -1.20 -10.21
N HIS A 478 4.76 -1.95 -11.14
CA HIS A 478 6.06 -2.58 -10.94
C HIS A 478 7.16 -1.93 -11.76
N GLY A 479 6.91 -0.75 -12.30
CA GLY A 479 7.84 -0.01 -13.13
C GLY A 479 8.86 0.81 -12.33
N GLY A 480 8.88 0.76 -10.99
CA GLY A 480 9.70 1.68 -10.21
C GLY A 480 9.07 3.07 -10.20
N PHE A 481 7.84 3.20 -9.69
CA PHE A 481 7.12 4.46 -9.63
C PHE A 481 7.29 5.18 -8.29
N GLY A 482 7.18 6.51 -8.28
CA GLY A 482 7.05 7.25 -7.02
C GLY A 482 5.67 7.02 -6.40
N ILE A 483 4.64 7.50 -7.10
CA ILE A 483 3.23 7.30 -6.77
C ILE A 483 2.52 6.73 -8.00
N TRP A 484 1.79 5.64 -7.80
CA TRP A 484 0.98 5.01 -8.84
C TRP A 484 -0.45 4.83 -8.33
N CYS A 485 -1.43 5.22 -9.14
CA CYS A 485 -2.84 5.16 -8.78
C CYS A 485 -3.69 4.49 -9.86
N ARG A 486 -4.52 3.49 -9.50
CA ARG A 486 -5.46 2.84 -10.44
C ARG A 486 -6.70 3.70 -10.72
N GLY A 487 -7.00 4.63 -9.83
CA GLY A 487 -8.19 5.46 -9.90
C GLY A 487 -7.92 6.86 -9.39
N GLU A 488 -8.91 7.72 -9.57
CA GLU A 488 -8.82 9.17 -9.43
C GLU A 488 -9.64 9.70 -8.25
N LEU A 489 -9.93 8.88 -7.24
CA LEU A 489 -10.75 9.32 -6.10
C LEU A 489 -9.93 9.86 -4.91
N ALA A 490 -8.63 9.63 -4.92
CA ALA A 490 -7.69 10.15 -3.94
C ALA A 490 -6.97 11.39 -4.50
N PRO A 491 -7.04 12.54 -3.81
CA PRO A 491 -6.26 13.70 -4.22
C PRO A 491 -4.77 13.50 -3.95
N VAL A 492 -3.92 13.77 -4.95
CA VAL A 492 -2.46 13.65 -4.87
C VAL A 492 -1.85 15.05 -4.82
N LEU A 493 -1.42 15.48 -3.63
CA LEU A 493 -1.17 16.90 -3.34
C LEU A 493 0.24 17.16 -2.81
N ASN A 494 0.97 18.09 -3.42
CA ASN A 494 2.24 18.62 -2.90
C ASN A 494 3.30 17.55 -2.55
N ASN A 495 3.27 16.39 -3.22
CA ASN A 495 4.30 15.38 -3.03
C ASN A 495 5.57 15.81 -3.78
N HIS A 496 6.71 15.32 -3.31
CA HIS A 496 8.00 15.52 -3.94
C HIS A 496 8.64 14.17 -4.23
N CYS A 497 9.06 13.95 -5.47
CA CYS A 497 9.80 12.76 -5.88
C CYS A 497 11.19 13.15 -6.36
N GLU A 498 12.22 12.45 -5.91
CA GLU A 498 13.61 12.72 -6.27
C GLU A 498 14.39 11.42 -6.43
N GLY A 499 15.56 11.44 -7.07
CA GLY A 499 16.36 10.24 -7.32
C GLY A 499 16.14 9.64 -8.71
N HIS A 500 15.96 8.33 -8.77
CA HIS A 500 15.81 7.59 -10.02
C HIS A 500 14.59 6.68 -9.98
N PHE A 501 13.73 6.80 -10.99
CA PHE A 501 12.50 6.00 -11.13
C PHE A 501 12.57 5.17 -12.41
N GLY A 502 12.18 3.90 -12.34
CA GLY A 502 12.27 2.99 -13.49
C GLY A 502 11.34 3.37 -14.64
N VAL A 503 10.23 4.06 -14.34
CA VAL A 503 9.29 4.60 -15.33
C VAL A 503 8.98 6.07 -15.05
N ALA A 504 8.25 6.37 -13.97
CA ALA A 504 7.77 7.71 -13.66
C ALA A 504 7.65 7.98 -12.16
N PRO A 505 7.92 9.20 -11.68
CA PRO A 505 7.63 9.57 -10.30
C PRO A 505 6.11 9.62 -10.03
N TYR A 506 5.28 9.88 -11.04
CA TYR A 506 3.83 9.95 -10.91
C TYR A 506 3.13 9.20 -12.04
N ALA A 507 2.16 8.35 -11.69
CA ALA A 507 1.37 7.62 -12.66
C ALA A 507 -0.11 7.51 -12.25
N PHE A 508 -1.00 7.74 -13.21
CA PHE A 508 -2.38 7.29 -13.15
C PHE A 508 -2.61 6.25 -14.24
N PHE A 509 -3.31 5.17 -13.86
CA PHE A 509 -3.67 4.10 -14.78
C PHE A 509 -5.13 3.69 -14.56
N VAL A 510 -6.04 4.15 -15.40
CA VAL A 510 -7.49 4.01 -15.14
C VAL A 510 -8.19 3.15 -16.18
N HIS A 511 -7.79 1.88 -16.32
CA HIS A 511 -8.39 1.02 -17.33
C HIS A 511 -9.83 0.61 -16.96
N PRO A 512 -10.89 1.00 -17.71
CA PRO A 512 -12.27 0.87 -17.22
C PRO A 512 -12.75 -0.56 -17.01
N ASN A 513 -12.25 -1.53 -17.78
CA ASN A 513 -12.56 -2.96 -17.56
C ASN A 513 -12.20 -3.47 -16.15
N PHE A 514 -11.33 -2.78 -15.40
CA PHE A 514 -10.91 -3.20 -14.06
C PHE A 514 -11.55 -2.39 -12.95
N VAL A 515 -11.81 -1.10 -13.19
CA VAL A 515 -12.32 -0.17 -12.17
C VAL A 515 -13.81 0.14 -12.29
N SER A 516 -14.39 0.08 -13.50
CA SER A 516 -15.75 0.61 -13.77
C SER A 516 -16.83 0.07 -12.82
N GLY A 517 -16.79 -1.24 -12.54
CA GLY A 517 -17.78 -1.91 -11.68
C GLY A 517 -17.41 -1.93 -10.19
N LYS A 518 -16.27 -1.37 -9.79
CA LYS A 518 -15.85 -1.32 -8.38
C LYS A 518 -16.66 -0.26 -7.64
N ILE A 519 -17.11 -0.58 -6.43
CA ILE A 519 -17.98 0.27 -5.61
C ILE A 519 -17.15 1.00 -4.56
N VAL A 520 -17.37 2.30 -4.41
CA VAL A 520 -16.76 3.07 -3.32
C VAL A 520 -17.41 2.71 -1.99
N LYS A 521 -16.61 2.21 -1.05
CA LYS A 521 -17.08 1.78 0.27
C LYS A 521 -17.51 2.94 1.17
N ASP A 522 -18.49 2.66 2.03
CA ASP A 522 -18.89 3.53 3.13
C ASP A 522 -17.88 3.43 4.28
N VAL A 523 -16.80 4.19 4.16
CA VAL A 523 -15.80 4.34 5.23
C VAL A 523 -15.96 5.75 5.81
N PRO A 524 -15.92 5.94 7.15
CA PRO A 524 -16.00 7.27 7.75
C PRO A 524 -15.03 8.26 7.10
N GLY A 525 -15.54 9.43 6.70
CA GLY A 525 -14.77 10.46 6.00
C GLY A 525 -14.81 10.38 4.47
N THR A 526 -15.25 9.25 3.89
CA THR A 526 -15.54 9.17 2.45
C THR A 526 -16.65 10.15 2.10
N ASN A 527 -16.52 10.83 0.96
CA ASN A 527 -17.55 11.75 0.50
C ASN A 527 -18.86 10.98 0.25
N VAL A 528 -19.92 11.37 0.95
CA VAL A 528 -21.26 10.75 0.85
C VAL A 528 -21.85 10.76 -0.56
N ALA A 529 -21.35 11.62 -1.46
CA ALA A 529 -21.75 11.63 -2.86
C ALA A 529 -21.14 10.47 -3.68
N LEU A 530 -20.07 9.84 -3.19
CA LEU A 530 -19.38 8.70 -3.84
C LEU A 530 -19.81 7.35 -3.26
N VAL A 531 -20.12 7.30 -1.96
CA VAL A 531 -20.43 6.06 -1.23
C VAL A 531 -21.53 5.26 -1.93
N GLY A 532 -21.26 3.96 -2.13
CA GLY A 532 -22.19 3.01 -2.73
C GLY A 532 -22.32 3.11 -4.25
N LYS A 533 -21.62 4.05 -4.89
CA LYS A 533 -21.58 4.15 -6.35
C LYS A 533 -20.42 3.39 -6.94
N THR A 534 -20.63 2.86 -8.12
CA THR A 534 -19.56 2.34 -8.97
C THR A 534 -18.74 3.48 -9.59
N ILE A 535 -17.50 3.21 -9.97
CA ILE A 535 -16.67 4.18 -10.71
C ILE A 535 -17.37 4.61 -12.01
N SER A 536 -18.08 3.71 -12.69
CA SER A 536 -18.83 4.05 -13.91
C SER A 536 -20.00 5.01 -13.67
N GLU A 537 -20.72 4.85 -12.55
CA GLU A 537 -21.80 5.76 -12.17
C GLU A 537 -21.24 7.13 -11.82
N ILE A 538 -20.15 7.17 -11.04
CA ILE A 538 -19.44 8.40 -10.71
C ILE A 538 -19.00 9.13 -11.99
N ALA A 539 -18.34 8.43 -12.92
CA ALA A 539 -17.92 9.01 -14.20
C ALA A 539 -19.10 9.54 -15.03
N SER A 540 -20.24 8.83 -15.04
CA SER A 540 -21.42 9.22 -15.82
C SER A 540 -22.20 10.41 -15.28
N GLU A 541 -22.22 10.60 -13.95
CA GLU A 541 -22.90 11.72 -13.30
C GLU A 541 -22.11 13.04 -13.44
N LEU A 542 -20.83 12.95 -13.76
CA LEU A 542 -19.93 14.09 -13.94
C LEU A 542 -20.02 14.59 -15.39
N GLU A 543 -21.22 15.01 -15.82
CA GLU A 543 -21.44 15.63 -17.14
C GLU A 543 -20.47 16.81 -17.36
N GLY A 544 -19.62 16.70 -18.40
CA GLY A 544 -18.73 17.75 -18.89
C GLY A 544 -17.22 17.49 -18.75
N GLY A 545 -16.78 16.34 -18.23
CA GLY A 545 -15.35 15.97 -18.10
C GLY A 545 -14.56 16.79 -17.06
N LEU A 546 -15.01 18.01 -16.76
CA LEU A 546 -14.41 18.98 -15.85
C LEU A 546 -14.79 18.79 -14.36
N LYS A 547 -15.48 17.72 -13.93
CA LYS A 547 -15.86 17.54 -12.52
C LYS A 547 -15.16 16.39 -11.79
N LEU A 548 -14.51 15.47 -12.49
CA LEU A 548 -13.53 14.56 -11.86
C LEU A 548 -12.36 15.34 -11.24
N GLN A 549 -12.15 16.56 -11.73
CA GLN A 549 -11.34 17.64 -11.14
C GLN A 549 -11.46 17.78 -9.61
N SER A 550 -12.61 17.44 -9.02
CA SER A 550 -12.87 17.59 -7.58
C SER A 550 -12.50 16.38 -6.73
N TYR A 551 -12.10 15.27 -7.34
CA TYR A 551 -11.82 14.00 -6.64
C TYR A 551 -10.39 13.48 -6.86
N GLY A 552 -9.77 13.77 -8.02
CA GLY A 552 -8.41 13.33 -8.34
C GLY A 552 -7.67 14.28 -9.27
N GLY A 553 -6.38 14.43 -9.02
CA GLY A 553 -5.48 15.29 -9.77
C GLY A 553 -4.12 15.35 -9.11
N PHE A 554 -3.11 15.70 -9.91
CA PHE A 554 -1.78 16.02 -9.39
C PHE A 554 -1.70 17.53 -9.16
N ILE A 555 -1.82 17.97 -7.90
CA ILE A 555 -1.80 19.39 -7.53
C ILE A 555 -0.54 19.69 -6.72
N GLY A 556 0.27 20.64 -7.17
CA GLY A 556 1.49 21.10 -6.51
C GLY A 556 2.60 20.05 -6.41
N ASN A 557 2.47 18.90 -7.09
CA ASN A 557 3.47 17.84 -7.02
C ASN A 557 4.73 18.25 -7.79
N SER A 558 5.89 17.85 -7.28
CA SER A 558 7.16 18.12 -7.92
C SER A 558 8.00 16.87 -8.07
N ALA A 559 8.78 16.80 -9.13
CA ALA A 559 9.78 15.77 -9.31
C ALA A 559 11.09 16.36 -9.84
N VAL A 560 12.20 15.92 -9.27
CA VAL A 560 13.55 16.26 -9.72
C VAL A 560 14.33 14.95 -9.80
N ALA A 561 14.42 14.34 -10.97
CA ALA A 561 15.01 13.00 -11.02
C ALA A 561 15.41 12.65 -12.45
N THR A 562 16.17 11.57 -12.61
CA THR A 562 16.32 10.92 -13.91
C THR A 562 15.22 9.87 -14.05
N PHE A 563 14.28 10.12 -14.96
CA PHE A 563 13.19 9.20 -15.30
C PHE A 563 12.81 9.37 -16.78
N GLN A 564 12.16 8.35 -17.32
CA GLN A 564 11.71 8.40 -18.71
C GLN A 564 10.44 9.22 -18.87
N VAL A 565 9.51 9.16 -17.91
CA VAL A 565 8.25 9.89 -17.97
C VAL A 565 8.07 10.67 -16.68
N GLY A 566 7.78 11.97 -16.74
CA GLY A 566 7.52 12.77 -15.53
C GLY A 566 6.17 12.46 -14.92
N ILE A 567 5.11 12.49 -15.73
CA ILE A 567 3.76 12.10 -15.35
C ILE A 567 3.23 11.14 -16.40
N ASP A 568 2.91 9.92 -16.01
CA ASP A 568 2.31 8.91 -16.88
C ASP A 568 0.80 8.85 -16.67
N LEU A 569 0.03 9.07 -17.74
CA LEU A 569 -1.43 9.07 -17.75
C LEU A 569 -1.94 8.00 -18.71
N SER A 570 -1.97 6.76 -18.26
CA SER A 570 -2.21 5.60 -19.11
C SER A 570 -3.64 5.06 -18.99
N TYR A 571 -4.24 4.67 -20.13
CA TYR A 571 -5.53 3.98 -20.23
C TYR A 571 -6.72 4.67 -19.55
N PHE A 572 -6.79 5.99 -19.54
CA PHE A 572 -7.89 6.73 -18.90
C PHE A 572 -9.29 6.48 -19.49
N SER A 573 -9.37 5.89 -20.69
CA SER A 573 -10.63 5.56 -21.32
C SER A 573 -10.60 4.17 -21.97
N SER A 574 -11.77 3.51 -21.99
CA SER A 574 -11.97 2.24 -22.69
C SER A 574 -12.24 2.43 -24.20
N HIS A 575 -12.52 3.66 -24.63
CA HIS A 575 -12.78 3.99 -26.03
C HIS A 575 -12.06 5.28 -26.40
N GLU A 576 -11.66 5.43 -27.66
CA GLU A 576 -10.99 6.66 -28.13
C GLU A 576 -11.83 7.95 -27.98
N ASN A 577 -13.09 7.85 -27.52
CA ASN A 577 -14.10 8.90 -27.46
C ASN A 577 -14.64 9.26 -26.06
N GLU A 578 -14.13 8.69 -24.95
CA GLU A 578 -14.63 9.09 -23.62
C GLU A 578 -13.88 10.33 -23.11
N LEU A 579 -14.65 11.27 -22.56
CA LEU A 579 -14.15 12.54 -21.99
C LEU A 579 -13.70 12.32 -20.55
N VAL A 580 -12.61 11.61 -20.35
CA VAL A 580 -11.98 11.48 -19.02
C VAL A 580 -10.87 12.51 -18.91
N GLY A 581 -11.08 13.48 -18.01
CA GLY A 581 -10.20 14.63 -17.81
C GLY A 581 -9.30 14.46 -16.59
N SER A 582 -8.00 14.64 -16.75
CA SER A 582 -7.06 14.76 -15.62
C SER A 582 -6.72 16.23 -15.35
N ILE A 583 -6.62 16.63 -14.08
CA ILE A 583 -5.97 17.88 -13.68
C ILE A 583 -4.51 17.62 -13.32
N ILE A 584 -3.64 18.42 -13.92
CA ILE A 584 -2.30 18.65 -13.42
C ILE A 584 -2.19 20.16 -13.13
N GLU A 585 -2.10 20.51 -11.86
CA GLU A 585 -2.05 21.89 -11.38
C GLU A 585 -0.76 22.11 -10.59
N GLY A 586 -0.04 23.21 -10.82
CA GLY A 586 1.14 23.58 -10.03
C GLY A 586 2.29 22.58 -10.10
N ALA A 587 2.28 21.65 -11.05
CA ALA A 587 3.25 20.57 -11.10
C ALA A 587 4.61 21.05 -11.62
N THR A 588 5.69 20.62 -10.99
CA THR A 588 7.06 20.97 -11.43
C THR A 588 7.89 19.71 -11.66
N ILE A 589 8.18 19.40 -12.92
CA ILE A 589 8.96 18.24 -13.35
C ILE A 589 10.30 18.73 -13.90
N ARG A 590 11.42 18.25 -13.33
CA ARG A 590 12.78 18.66 -13.71
C ARG A 590 13.67 17.45 -13.99
N ASN A 591 14.71 17.70 -14.80
CA ASN A 591 15.81 16.78 -15.08
C ASN A 591 15.44 15.50 -15.85
N LEU A 592 14.42 15.57 -16.72
CA LEU A 592 14.06 14.49 -17.64
C LEU A 592 15.27 13.86 -18.32
N ALA A 593 15.23 12.53 -18.46
CA ALA A 593 16.25 11.78 -19.18
C ALA A 593 16.34 12.17 -20.67
N LEU A 594 17.39 11.69 -21.35
CA LEU A 594 17.72 12.09 -22.73
C LEU A 594 16.60 11.85 -23.75
N ASP A 595 15.85 10.77 -23.59
CA ASP A 595 14.69 10.38 -24.39
C ASP A 595 13.36 10.57 -23.61
N GLY A 596 13.44 11.33 -22.51
CA GLY A 596 12.35 11.50 -21.57
C GLY A 596 11.18 12.32 -22.10
N ARG A 597 10.02 12.08 -21.50
CA ARG A 597 8.74 12.74 -21.74
C ARG A 597 8.30 13.44 -20.47
N GLY A 598 7.94 14.72 -20.55
CA GLY A 598 7.37 15.42 -19.40
C GLY A 598 6.07 14.77 -18.93
N ILE A 599 5.10 14.69 -19.84
CA ILE A 599 3.81 14.02 -19.65
C ILE A 599 3.64 13.00 -20.78
N SER A 600 3.31 11.76 -20.43
CA SER A 600 2.91 10.73 -21.39
C SER A 600 1.44 10.42 -21.17
N THR A 601 0.66 10.31 -22.23
CA THR A 601 -0.73 9.89 -22.15
C THR A 601 -1.13 8.90 -23.22
N VAL A 602 -1.99 7.95 -22.85
CA VAL A 602 -2.59 6.96 -23.75
C VAL A 602 -4.11 6.95 -23.52
N HIS A 603 -4.88 7.11 -24.60
CA HIS A 603 -6.35 7.08 -24.56
C HIS A 603 -7.02 8.15 -23.66
N SER A 604 -6.49 9.37 -23.61
CA SER A 604 -7.17 10.53 -23.01
C SER A 604 -7.51 11.56 -24.07
N GLN A 605 -8.75 12.09 -24.04
CA GLN A 605 -9.19 13.16 -24.94
C GLN A 605 -9.00 14.56 -24.35
N ILE A 606 -9.07 14.73 -23.03
CA ILE A 606 -8.98 16.04 -22.37
C ILE A 606 -7.99 15.95 -21.21
N PHE A 607 -7.06 16.90 -21.15
CA PHE A 607 -6.26 17.14 -19.95
C PHE A 607 -6.16 18.64 -19.70
N THR A 608 -6.32 19.02 -18.44
CA THR A 608 -6.21 20.40 -17.97
C THR A 608 -4.84 20.58 -17.32
N LEU A 609 -4.04 21.48 -17.88
CA LEU A 609 -2.76 21.89 -17.31
C LEU A 609 -2.87 23.32 -16.78
N GLU A 610 -2.53 23.52 -15.52
CA GLU A 610 -2.52 24.82 -14.86
C GLU A 610 -1.20 24.99 -14.09
N ASN A 611 -0.45 26.07 -14.33
CA ASN A 611 0.82 26.33 -13.62
C ASN A 611 1.84 25.17 -13.66
N VAL A 612 1.95 24.49 -14.82
CA VAL A 612 2.85 23.33 -14.99
C VAL A 612 4.20 23.76 -15.56
N ILE A 613 5.28 23.33 -14.90
CA ILE A 613 6.66 23.54 -15.31
C ILE A 613 7.29 22.20 -15.67
N ILE A 614 7.83 22.09 -16.89
CA ILE A 614 8.58 20.91 -17.34
C ILE A 614 9.94 21.40 -17.84
N GLU A 615 11.00 20.91 -17.20
CA GLU A 615 12.40 21.22 -17.49
C GLU A 615 13.19 19.93 -17.68
N GLY A 616 14.10 19.91 -18.65
CA GLY A 616 14.99 18.78 -18.88
C GLY A 616 16.38 19.23 -19.29
N THR A 617 17.32 18.29 -19.20
CA THR A 617 18.74 18.54 -19.40
C THR A 617 19.21 17.62 -20.52
N VAL A 618 19.05 18.05 -21.78
CA VAL A 618 19.26 17.18 -22.94
C VAL A 618 20.31 17.79 -23.89
N PRO A 619 21.34 17.02 -24.31
CA PRO A 619 22.18 17.32 -25.47
C PRO A 619 21.29 17.62 -26.68
N ASP A 620 21.61 18.66 -27.44
CA ASP A 620 20.81 19.16 -28.57
C ASP A 620 19.49 19.89 -28.20
N ASN A 621 19.27 20.24 -26.92
CA ASN A 621 18.15 21.09 -26.45
C ASN A 621 16.74 20.59 -26.86
N THR A 622 16.53 19.27 -26.95
CA THR A 622 15.26 18.71 -27.41
C THR A 622 14.65 17.81 -26.35
N ILE A 623 13.48 18.17 -25.82
CA ILE A 623 12.68 17.38 -24.87
C ILE A 623 11.27 17.20 -25.44
N THR A 624 10.65 16.04 -25.22
CA THR A 624 9.22 15.85 -25.48
C THR A 624 8.43 16.27 -24.25
N ALA A 625 7.76 17.43 -24.30
CA ALA A 625 6.99 17.86 -23.14
C ALA A 625 5.70 17.05 -22.93
N ILE A 626 4.94 16.80 -24.00
CA ILE A 626 3.71 16.02 -23.96
C ILE A 626 3.78 14.99 -25.10
N TRP A 627 3.54 13.73 -24.77
CA TRP A 627 3.45 12.63 -25.71
C TRP A 627 2.06 12.00 -25.65
N CYS A 628 1.30 12.08 -26.75
CA CYS A 628 0.04 11.36 -26.89
C CYS A 628 0.25 10.10 -27.72
N ASN A 629 -0.03 8.93 -27.16
CA ASN A 629 -0.06 7.68 -27.95
C ASN A 629 -1.52 7.26 -28.19
N ASN A 630 -1.88 7.01 -29.46
CA ASN A 630 -3.22 6.53 -29.86
C ASN A 630 -4.40 7.40 -29.39
N CYS A 631 -4.23 8.71 -29.32
CA CYS A 631 -5.33 9.62 -29.09
C CYS A 631 -5.83 10.18 -30.42
N ASN A 632 -7.11 10.00 -30.73
CA ASN A 632 -7.76 10.68 -31.84
C ASN A 632 -8.47 11.92 -31.27
N GLN A 633 -8.12 13.12 -31.73
CA GLN A 633 -8.75 14.39 -31.33
C GLN A 633 -8.51 14.84 -29.86
N CYS A 634 -7.28 14.72 -29.33
CA CYS A 634 -6.97 15.36 -28.05
C CYS A 634 -7.20 16.87 -28.09
N GLU A 635 -7.83 17.39 -27.04
CA GLU A 635 -7.89 18.81 -26.74
C GLU A 635 -7.04 19.09 -25.50
N LEU A 636 -5.92 19.80 -25.68
CA LEU A 636 -5.17 20.37 -24.56
C LEU A 636 -5.88 21.66 -24.12
N GLN A 637 -6.41 21.66 -22.89
CA GLN A 637 -7.02 22.84 -22.31
C GLN A 637 -6.05 23.52 -21.35
N THR A 638 -5.61 24.72 -21.72
CA THR A 638 -4.87 25.63 -20.85
C THR A 638 -5.81 26.81 -20.54
N PRO A 639 -6.66 26.73 -19.51
CA PRO A 639 -7.66 27.77 -19.23
C PRO A 639 -7.03 29.15 -18.99
N TYR A 640 -5.73 29.19 -18.69
CA TYR A 640 -4.94 30.40 -18.52
C TYR A 640 -3.74 30.42 -19.49
N VAL A 641 -3.71 31.43 -20.39
CA VAL A 641 -2.64 31.61 -21.37
C VAL A 641 -1.45 32.33 -20.71
N GLY A 642 -0.34 31.62 -20.49
CA GLY A 642 0.89 32.17 -19.87
C GLY A 642 1.47 31.31 -18.74
N ASP A 643 0.72 30.31 -18.27
CA ASP A 643 1.02 29.56 -17.04
C ASP A 643 1.68 28.19 -17.27
N VAL A 644 1.77 27.74 -18.53
CA VAL A 644 2.57 26.57 -18.90
C VAL A 644 3.88 27.03 -19.51
N GLN A 645 4.98 26.77 -18.80
CA GLN A 645 6.31 27.18 -19.23
C GLN A 645 7.08 25.97 -19.77
N PHE A 646 7.31 25.99 -21.09
CA PHE A 646 8.17 25.04 -21.77
C PHE A 646 9.51 25.71 -22.08
N ASN A 647 10.56 25.33 -21.36
CA ASN A 647 11.92 25.82 -21.62
C ASN A 647 12.72 24.72 -22.33
N ASN A 648 13.39 25.04 -23.45
CA ASN A 648 14.16 24.08 -24.27
C ASN A 648 13.35 22.89 -24.82
N VAL A 649 12.15 23.15 -25.34
CA VAL A 649 11.23 22.13 -25.87
C VAL A 649 11.05 22.27 -27.38
N GLN A 650 11.02 21.15 -28.11
CA GLN A 650 10.56 21.10 -29.49
C GLN A 650 9.18 20.46 -29.54
N THR A 651 8.23 21.10 -30.24
CA THR A 651 6.97 20.46 -30.59
C THR A 651 7.20 19.49 -31.74
N LEU A 652 7.23 18.19 -31.47
CA LEU A 652 7.12 17.15 -32.50
C LEU A 652 5.65 16.77 -32.65
N ARG A 653 4.94 17.36 -33.64
CA ARG A 653 3.66 16.82 -34.10
C ARG A 653 3.93 15.53 -34.87
N GLY A 654 4.03 14.43 -34.14
CA GLY A 654 4.27 13.09 -34.65
C GLY A 654 3.43 12.08 -33.87
N GLY A 655 2.12 12.14 -34.05
CA GLY A 655 1.08 11.34 -33.42
C GLY A 655 -0.28 11.94 -33.79
N ASN A 656 -1.41 11.26 -33.55
CA ASN A 656 -2.76 11.78 -33.86
C ASN A 656 -3.22 12.93 -32.92
N CYS A 657 -2.26 13.68 -32.36
CA CYS A 657 -2.36 14.99 -31.70
C CYS A 657 -1.82 16.08 -32.67
#